data_AF-A0A1Y2HUE3-F1
#
_entry.id   AF-A0A1Y2HUE3-F1
#
_cell.length_a   1.000
_cell.length_b   1.000
_cell.length_c   1.000
_cell.angle_alpha   90.00
_cell.angle_beta   90.00
_cell.angle_gamma   90.00
#
_symmetry.space_group_name_H-M   'P 1'
#
loop_
_entity.id
_entity.type
_entity.pdbx_description
1 polymer ?
#
loop_
_entity_poly.entity_id
_entity_poly.type
_entity_poly.pdbx_seq_one_letter_code
_entity_poly.pdbx_strand_id
1 'polypeptide(L)'
;MAIDDLDQLGPLLKSLIKAGRQEKYLDQLAAYIAKQDAEIERLCNFHYQEFIQSVDQLLKVRTETLDLKATLTQLSAEFNTQVKSSVDKKRDLIHRRQMLVHLENTIEAISQCQSVLDLALRAKSLYETRKYYSALRCIDTIRAQLLPLMSFEFAKYMSDGLPKLQLAIRTAVHADLRDWFVAVREQQRKVGQVALDKAKQRIEQRRQRQHQRSASGVTTSMAAALNHLEGLEGFGQHDDQQQQQQQERFLLQDNDQVHVDFRPLYQAIHIDTVLGTLPELVADFEEQRRLQANLFLSLSSSSRLATNGLASADDLPQLTNLLNDVAGFFLIESTIASTTVQFRSRAAVDTLWDQTLAMLYNLVHASLLTLTDPPTYLAIQHLLVPFLETLHPCGYSTTRVAELLTSLFERYCDLLKQACSETCHELVDEDSYAAMVAKDANEYDRIRRTLRIAAIDGPASQAKGGWPRTLAFSAMVPGVCEQVEKYICEYYAFASGIAAHHAVGKADLDDVLRRAVDNLLVRYVHQPLRTLVEGQGTGAGAGAGGNLAQILQAYLNLDAFAMVSAEVERDLASKRRITLQATESFVTAKQSAEKRIYDMFNRKISEFIELAEYDFMPTGTGSSANKVPSPYLRDLVNFLTGVLYSTLDNLPNELKRFIYFEAFDHLANGMMDLILNPSVRRINMAFVDHFAGDVEFLERFVNGLGDANVQDTFVVLRQTINLLRAENPAEYLDATIAHRRYNRLKKANVVALMEKLNNAAGLFAHKTDKNRRKGYETVIAALKKELAERSGPPSPMRG
;
A
#
# COMPACT_ATOMS: atom_id res chain seq x y z
N MET A 1 51.89 52.34 -155.71
CA MET A 1 52.91 52.20 -156.77
C MET A 1 52.15 52.19 -158.09
N ALA A 2 52.33 53.07 -159.07
CA ALA A 2 53.48 53.88 -159.43
C ALA A 2 53.03 55.26 -159.97
N ILE A 3 53.77 56.31 -159.62
CA ILE A 3 53.58 57.73 -160.02
C ILE A 3 54.66 58.12 -161.08
N ASP A 4 55.56 57.21 -161.46
CA ASP A 4 56.78 57.53 -162.20
C ASP A 4 56.64 57.63 -163.74
N ASP A 5 55.51 57.27 -164.34
CA ASP A 5 55.35 57.29 -165.81
C ASP A 5 54.77 58.60 -166.38
N LEU A 6 54.34 59.54 -165.52
CA LEU A 6 53.69 60.78 -165.96
C LEU A 6 54.66 61.79 -166.59
N ASP A 7 55.95 61.71 -166.25
CA ASP A 7 56.99 62.62 -166.73
C ASP A 7 57.38 62.39 -168.21
N GLN A 8 57.06 61.22 -168.79
CA GLN A 8 57.29 60.94 -170.21
C GLN A 8 56.17 61.47 -171.13
N LEU A 9 55.04 61.92 -170.57
CA LEU A 9 53.86 62.30 -171.35
C LEU A 9 54.05 63.65 -172.07
N GLY A 10 54.76 64.60 -171.45
CA GLY A 10 54.94 65.97 -171.96
C GLY A 10 55.65 66.07 -173.32
N PRO A 11 56.81 65.41 -173.54
CA PRO A 11 57.51 65.43 -174.83
C PRO A 11 56.72 64.72 -175.94
N LEU A 12 56.04 63.63 -175.59
CA LEU A 12 55.27 62.80 -176.50
C LEU A 12 54.03 63.53 -177.02
N LEU A 13 53.27 64.21 -176.15
CA LEU A 13 52.16 65.09 -176.52
C LEU A 13 52.62 66.21 -177.46
N LYS A 14 53.78 66.81 -177.20
CA LYS A 14 54.33 67.89 -178.04
C LYS A 14 54.76 67.38 -179.43
N SER A 15 55.25 66.15 -179.53
CA SER A 15 55.57 65.49 -180.82
C SER A 15 54.31 65.07 -181.59
N LEU A 16 53.28 64.59 -180.89
CA LEU A 16 52.00 64.14 -181.44
C LEU A 16 51.15 65.30 -181.98
N ILE A 17 51.16 66.45 -181.29
CA ILE A 17 50.48 67.67 -181.75
C ILE A 17 51.16 68.23 -183.01
N LYS A 18 52.50 68.15 -183.12
CA LYS A 18 53.21 68.57 -184.35
C LYS A 18 53.01 67.60 -185.53
N ALA A 19 52.75 66.31 -185.27
CA ALA A 19 52.58 65.28 -186.31
C ALA A 19 51.12 65.05 -186.75
N GLY A 20 50.14 65.78 -186.20
CA GLY A 20 48.74 65.72 -186.61
C GLY A 20 48.05 64.35 -186.41
N ARG A 21 48.49 63.54 -185.43
CA ARG A 21 47.96 62.18 -185.17
C ARG A 21 47.30 62.05 -183.78
N GLN A 22 46.41 62.98 -183.41
CA GLN A 22 45.71 62.94 -182.10
C GLN A 22 44.60 61.88 -182.04
N GLU A 23 43.80 61.72 -183.09
CA GLU A 23 42.64 60.81 -183.06
C GLU A 23 43.04 59.33 -182.92
N LYS A 24 44.10 58.89 -183.62
CA LYS A 24 44.56 57.49 -183.56
C LYS A 24 45.05 57.04 -182.18
N TYR A 25 45.53 57.97 -181.35
CA TYR A 25 45.97 57.66 -179.99
C TYR A 25 44.80 57.57 -179.02
N LEU A 26 43.77 58.41 -179.19
CA LEU A 26 42.52 58.31 -178.43
C LEU A 26 41.80 56.98 -178.70
N ASP A 27 41.81 56.51 -179.95
CA ASP A 27 41.25 55.19 -180.29
C ASP A 27 42.03 54.04 -179.62
N GLN A 28 43.37 54.13 -179.58
CA GLN A 28 44.19 53.13 -178.88
C GLN A 28 44.02 53.18 -177.36
N LEU A 29 43.81 54.37 -176.78
CA LEU A 29 43.52 54.54 -175.35
C LEU A 29 42.14 53.97 -175.00
N ALA A 30 41.13 54.22 -175.83
CA ALA A 30 39.79 53.65 -175.66
C ALA A 30 39.82 52.11 -175.74
N ALA A 31 40.58 51.55 -176.68
CA ALA A 31 40.78 50.10 -176.77
C ALA A 31 41.52 49.52 -175.54
N TYR A 32 42.46 50.26 -174.96
CA TYR A 32 43.16 49.85 -173.73
C TYR A 32 42.24 49.87 -172.51
N ILE A 33 41.41 50.91 -172.36
CA ILE A 33 40.40 51.01 -171.29
C ILE A 33 39.43 49.83 -171.37
N ALA A 34 38.90 49.54 -172.56
CA ALA A 34 38.00 48.40 -172.76
C ALA A 34 38.64 47.04 -172.40
N LYS A 35 39.95 46.89 -172.64
CA LYS A 35 40.69 45.67 -172.27
C LYS A 35 40.87 45.55 -170.74
N GLN A 36 41.18 46.65 -170.06
CA GLN A 36 41.31 46.66 -168.59
C GLN A 36 39.97 46.44 -167.89
N ASP A 37 38.89 47.05 -168.39
CA ASP A 37 37.53 46.83 -167.85
C ASP A 37 37.11 45.35 -167.98
N ALA A 38 37.44 44.69 -169.10
CA ALA A 38 37.20 43.25 -169.26
C ALA A 38 38.07 42.38 -168.34
N GLU A 39 39.28 42.81 -168.02
CA GLU A 39 40.17 42.10 -167.08
C GLU A 39 39.67 42.23 -165.63
N ILE A 40 39.16 43.40 -165.25
CA ILE A 40 38.49 43.65 -163.96
C ILE A 40 37.20 42.83 -163.84
N GLU A 41 36.34 42.79 -164.88
CA GLU A 41 35.14 41.94 -164.88
C GLU A 41 35.48 40.45 -164.67
N ARG A 42 36.58 39.99 -165.27
CA ARG A 42 37.01 38.59 -165.14
C ARG A 42 37.52 38.26 -163.74
N LEU A 43 38.29 39.16 -163.12
CA LEU A 43 38.79 39.02 -161.74
C LEU A 43 37.67 39.10 -160.70
N CYS A 44 36.74 40.06 -160.86
CA CYS A 44 35.56 40.19 -160.01
C CYS A 44 34.67 38.95 -160.09
N ASN A 45 34.46 38.37 -161.27
CA ASN A 45 33.70 37.14 -161.43
C ASN A 45 34.39 35.91 -160.80
N PHE A 46 35.72 35.87 -160.74
CA PHE A 46 36.46 34.73 -160.18
C PHE A 46 36.47 34.71 -158.64
N HIS A 47 36.57 35.87 -157.97
CA HIS A 47 36.74 35.94 -156.49
C HIS A 47 35.52 36.40 -155.68
N TYR A 48 34.43 36.83 -156.33
CA TYR A 48 33.19 37.24 -155.65
C TYR A 48 32.59 36.14 -154.76
N GLN A 49 32.67 34.88 -155.20
CA GLN A 49 32.01 33.75 -154.54
C GLN A 49 32.71 33.35 -153.23
N GLU A 50 34.05 33.36 -153.19
CA GLU A 50 34.84 33.06 -151.99
C GLU A 50 34.74 34.17 -150.92
N PHE A 51 34.66 35.44 -151.35
CA PHE A 51 34.47 36.58 -150.44
C PHE A 51 33.09 36.52 -149.76
N ILE A 52 32.03 36.21 -150.51
CA ILE A 52 30.69 36.03 -149.93
C ILE A 52 30.69 34.87 -148.93
N GLN A 53 31.30 33.72 -149.26
CA GLN A 53 31.38 32.60 -148.31
C GLN A 53 32.13 32.98 -147.01
N SER A 54 33.20 33.76 -147.10
CA SER A 54 33.97 34.19 -145.93
C SER A 54 33.17 35.16 -145.05
N VAL A 55 32.43 36.10 -145.66
CA VAL A 55 31.53 37.01 -144.95
C VAL A 55 30.37 36.25 -144.30
N ASP A 56 29.82 35.25 -144.99
CA ASP A 56 28.72 34.43 -144.48
C ASP A 56 29.17 33.56 -143.29
N GLN A 57 30.38 33.00 -143.33
CA GLN A 57 30.98 32.30 -142.18
C GLN A 57 31.21 33.22 -140.98
N LEU A 58 31.65 34.46 -141.21
CA LEU A 58 31.90 35.44 -140.13
C LEU A 58 30.59 35.94 -139.52
N LEU A 59 29.55 36.12 -140.33
CA LEU A 59 28.19 36.37 -139.86
C LEU A 59 27.64 35.19 -139.05
N LYS A 60 27.91 33.95 -139.49
CA LYS A 60 27.51 32.74 -138.78
C LYS A 60 28.19 32.59 -137.42
N VAL A 61 29.50 32.83 -137.33
CA VAL A 61 30.23 32.82 -136.05
C VAL A 61 29.75 33.94 -135.13
N ARG A 62 29.42 35.12 -135.68
CA ARG A 62 28.83 36.22 -134.91
C ARG A 62 27.47 35.83 -134.35
N THR A 63 26.60 35.19 -135.13
CA THR A 63 25.30 34.70 -134.63
C THR A 63 25.50 33.62 -133.57
N GLU A 64 26.39 32.64 -133.78
CA GLU A 64 26.68 31.59 -132.80
C GLU A 64 27.28 32.15 -131.50
N THR A 65 28.11 33.20 -131.57
CA THR A 65 28.68 33.86 -130.38
C THR A 65 27.63 34.68 -129.63
N LEU A 66 26.70 35.31 -130.35
CA LEU A 66 25.55 36.01 -129.75
C LEU A 66 24.60 35.01 -129.08
N ASP A 67 24.36 33.86 -129.70
CA ASP A 67 23.56 32.78 -129.12
C ASP A 67 24.26 32.15 -127.90
N LEU A 68 25.58 31.96 -127.95
CA LEU A 68 26.37 31.50 -126.79
C LEU A 68 26.32 32.52 -125.64
N LYS A 69 26.41 33.82 -125.96
CA LYS A 69 26.28 34.87 -124.95
C LYS A 69 24.88 34.89 -124.36
N ALA A 70 23.85 34.76 -125.18
CA ALA A 70 22.46 34.67 -124.73
C ALA A 70 22.25 33.47 -123.81
N THR A 71 22.70 32.28 -124.22
CA THR A 71 22.63 31.06 -123.40
C THR A 71 23.45 31.16 -122.11
N LEU A 72 24.63 31.77 -122.13
CA LEU A 72 25.43 32.02 -120.92
C LEU A 72 24.73 33.00 -119.96
N THR A 73 24.12 34.07 -120.49
CA THR A 73 23.35 35.00 -119.66
C THR A 73 22.10 34.36 -119.09
N GLN A 74 21.43 33.50 -119.87
CA GLN A 74 20.29 32.72 -119.43
C GLN A 74 20.71 31.72 -118.34
N LEU A 75 21.77 30.95 -118.55
CA LEU A 75 22.29 30.00 -117.57
C LEU A 75 22.74 30.70 -116.28
N SER A 76 23.39 31.87 -116.40
CA SER A 76 23.77 32.68 -115.23
C SER A 76 22.54 33.21 -114.48
N ALA A 77 21.49 33.62 -115.18
CA ALA A 77 20.22 34.02 -114.57
C ALA A 77 19.51 32.83 -113.89
N GLU A 78 19.43 31.67 -114.56
CA GLU A 78 18.88 30.44 -114.01
C GLU A 78 19.68 29.92 -112.80
N PHE A 79 21.00 29.95 -112.87
CA PHE A 79 21.88 29.58 -111.75
C PHE A 79 21.70 30.52 -110.56
N ASN A 80 21.67 31.83 -110.78
CA ASN A 80 21.46 32.80 -109.71
C ASN A 80 20.06 32.69 -109.09
N THR A 81 19.02 32.39 -109.87
CA THR A 81 17.66 32.15 -109.33
C THR A 81 17.60 30.85 -108.52
N GLN A 82 18.25 29.76 -108.98
CA GLN A 82 18.36 28.52 -108.21
C GLN A 82 19.18 28.68 -106.92
N VAL A 83 20.31 29.40 -106.97
CA VAL A 83 21.14 29.69 -105.79
C VAL A 83 20.37 30.54 -104.79
N LYS A 84 19.66 31.59 -105.23
CA LYS A 84 18.79 32.40 -104.36
C LYS A 84 17.71 31.52 -103.72
N SER A 85 16.99 30.72 -104.51
CA SER A 85 15.99 29.79 -103.99
C SER A 85 16.57 28.78 -102.98
N SER A 86 17.80 28.31 -103.20
CA SER A 86 18.50 27.39 -102.28
C SER A 86 18.94 28.08 -100.98
N VAL A 87 19.44 29.31 -101.06
CA VAL A 87 19.78 30.13 -99.90
C VAL A 87 18.54 30.46 -99.07
N ASP A 88 17.43 30.80 -99.70
CA ASP A 88 16.15 31.05 -99.03
C ASP A 88 15.64 29.78 -98.35
N LYS A 89 15.67 28.63 -99.03
CA LYS A 89 15.36 27.31 -98.40
C LYS A 89 16.27 26.99 -97.22
N LYS A 90 17.57 27.34 -97.28
CA LYS A 90 18.52 27.13 -96.18
C LYS A 90 18.25 28.08 -95.01
N ARG A 91 17.88 29.34 -95.26
CA ARG A 91 17.45 30.29 -94.23
C ARG A 91 16.17 29.79 -93.55
N ASP A 92 15.18 29.34 -94.32
CA ASP A 92 13.96 28.74 -93.78
C ASP A 92 14.26 27.50 -92.94
N LEU A 93 15.22 26.67 -93.36
CA LEU A 93 15.62 25.49 -92.60
C LEU A 93 16.34 25.85 -91.28
N ILE A 94 17.16 26.90 -91.25
CA ILE A 94 17.77 27.41 -90.02
C ILE A 94 16.69 27.98 -89.09
N HIS A 95 15.76 28.77 -89.61
CA HIS A 95 14.65 29.30 -88.84
C HIS A 95 13.79 28.18 -88.24
N ARG A 96 13.47 27.14 -89.02
CA ARG A 96 12.76 25.94 -88.53
C ARG A 96 13.54 25.20 -87.45
N ARG A 97 14.86 25.05 -87.59
CA ARG A 97 15.71 24.45 -86.55
C ARG A 97 15.72 25.27 -85.26
N GLN A 98 15.82 26.59 -85.36
CA GLN A 98 15.70 27.47 -84.18
C GLN A 98 14.34 27.31 -83.52
N MET A 99 13.26 27.29 -84.31
CA MET A 99 11.92 27.01 -83.79
C MET A 99 11.80 25.63 -83.15
N LEU A 100 12.44 24.59 -83.70
CA LEU A 100 12.46 23.27 -83.08
C LEU A 100 13.18 23.28 -81.73
N VAL A 101 14.35 23.94 -81.64
CA VAL A 101 15.06 24.08 -80.35
C VAL A 101 14.23 24.88 -79.35
N HIS A 102 13.55 25.96 -79.78
CA HIS A 102 12.64 26.70 -78.91
C HIS A 102 11.44 25.85 -78.47
N LEU A 103 10.89 25.02 -79.36
CA LEU A 103 9.80 24.09 -79.04
C LEU A 103 10.27 23.01 -78.06
N GLU A 104 11.45 22.41 -78.27
CA GLU A 104 12.04 21.42 -77.37
C GLU A 104 12.27 22.00 -75.97
N ASN A 105 12.88 23.19 -75.87
CA ASN A 105 13.05 23.89 -74.59
C ASN A 105 11.71 24.21 -73.91
N THR A 106 10.67 24.55 -74.70
CA THR A 106 9.33 24.82 -74.18
C THR A 106 8.66 23.54 -73.68
N ILE A 107 8.79 22.44 -74.43
CA ILE A 107 8.27 21.12 -74.02
C ILE A 107 8.96 20.67 -72.74
N GLU A 108 10.28 20.84 -72.63
CA GLU A 108 11.03 20.50 -71.43
C GLU A 108 10.56 21.33 -70.23
N ALA A 109 10.44 22.66 -70.39
CA ALA A 109 9.92 23.53 -69.34
C ALA A 109 8.49 23.16 -68.90
N ILE A 110 7.59 22.86 -69.85
CA ILE A 110 6.22 22.41 -69.55
C ILE A 110 6.23 21.08 -68.81
N SER A 111 7.09 20.12 -69.21
CA SER A 111 7.19 18.82 -68.55
C SER A 111 7.66 18.94 -67.09
N GLN A 112 8.61 19.85 -66.83
CA GLN A 112 9.07 20.15 -65.47
C GLN A 112 7.94 20.78 -64.64
N CYS A 113 7.20 21.75 -65.20
CA CYS A 113 6.03 22.34 -64.55
C CYS A 113 4.94 21.29 -64.22
N GLN A 114 4.71 20.32 -65.12
CA GLN A 114 3.75 19.24 -64.90
C GLN A 114 4.18 18.32 -63.76
N SER A 115 5.46 17.93 -63.70
CA SER A 115 5.99 17.12 -62.59
C SER A 115 5.78 17.80 -61.24
N VAL A 116 6.03 19.11 -61.15
CA VAL A 116 5.82 19.86 -59.91
C VAL A 116 4.33 19.95 -59.55
N LEU A 117 3.44 20.10 -60.55
CA LEU A 117 2.00 20.11 -60.34
C LEU A 117 1.48 18.76 -59.85
N ASP A 118 1.96 17.65 -60.42
CA ASP A 118 1.60 16.30 -59.99
C ASP A 118 2.05 16.04 -58.55
N LEU A 119 3.24 16.52 -58.17
CA LEU A 119 3.70 16.47 -56.77
C LEU A 119 2.82 17.32 -55.85
N ALA A 120 2.37 18.49 -56.29
CA ALA A 120 1.47 19.34 -55.50
C ALA A 120 0.09 18.69 -55.30
N LEU A 121 -0.47 18.06 -56.35
CA LEU A 121 -1.71 17.27 -56.26
C LEU A 121 -1.54 16.07 -55.33
N ARG A 122 -0.38 15.38 -55.40
CA ARG A 122 -0.03 14.30 -54.48
C ARG A 122 0.07 14.81 -53.04
N ALA A 123 0.71 15.94 -52.79
CA ALA A 123 0.80 16.54 -51.46
C ALA A 123 -0.59 16.86 -50.89
N LYS A 124 -1.51 17.39 -51.73
CA LYS A 124 -2.91 17.62 -51.35
C LYS A 124 -3.66 16.32 -51.02
N SER A 125 -3.50 15.28 -51.83
CA SER A 125 -4.10 13.96 -51.54
C SER A 125 -3.54 13.34 -50.25
N LEU A 126 -2.24 13.50 -49.98
CA LEU A 126 -1.61 13.05 -48.75
C LEU A 126 -2.11 13.83 -47.52
N TYR A 127 -2.41 15.11 -47.68
CA TYR A 127 -3.06 15.93 -46.65
C TYR A 127 -4.48 15.44 -46.35
N GLU A 128 -5.29 15.17 -47.39
CA GLU A 128 -6.66 14.66 -47.24
C GLU A 128 -6.70 13.26 -46.59
N THR A 129 -5.69 12.42 -46.86
CA THR A 129 -5.55 11.09 -46.23
C THR A 129 -4.91 11.11 -44.83
N ARG A 130 -4.76 12.29 -44.21
CA ARG A 130 -4.14 12.53 -42.89
C ARG A 130 -2.69 12.05 -42.73
N LYS A 131 -1.98 11.83 -43.84
CA LYS A 131 -0.55 11.42 -43.81
C LYS A 131 0.37 12.63 -43.80
N TYR A 132 0.28 13.43 -42.74
CA TYR A 132 0.91 14.75 -42.63
C TYR A 132 2.44 14.75 -42.83
N TYR A 133 3.17 13.77 -42.29
CA TYR A 133 4.62 13.68 -42.48
C TYR A 133 5.00 13.47 -43.96
N SER A 134 4.32 12.55 -44.64
CA SER A 134 4.58 12.29 -46.06
C SER A 134 4.20 13.49 -46.93
N ALA A 135 3.18 14.26 -46.53
CA ALA A 135 2.81 15.51 -47.18
C ALA A 135 3.92 16.57 -47.01
N LEU A 136 4.50 16.72 -45.81
CA LEU A 136 5.63 17.64 -45.56
C LEU A 136 6.86 17.27 -46.40
N ARG A 137 7.24 15.99 -46.44
CA ARG A 137 8.35 15.54 -47.30
C ARG A 137 8.08 15.80 -48.78
N CYS A 138 6.83 15.66 -49.22
CA CYS A 138 6.42 16.02 -50.57
C CYS A 138 6.56 17.53 -50.82
N ILE A 139 6.19 18.37 -49.85
CA ILE A 139 6.37 19.83 -49.90
C ILE A 139 7.86 20.21 -49.99
N ASP A 140 8.74 19.54 -49.25
CA ASP A 140 10.19 19.80 -49.34
C ASP A 140 10.76 19.40 -50.71
N THR A 141 10.24 18.30 -51.27
CA THR A 141 10.61 17.84 -52.63
C THR A 141 10.13 18.84 -53.68
N ILE A 142 8.92 19.37 -53.53
CA ILE A 142 8.36 20.44 -54.37
C ILE A 142 9.25 21.68 -54.28
N ARG A 143 9.67 22.09 -53.08
CA ARG A 143 10.56 23.24 -52.87
C ARG A 143 11.90 23.07 -53.59
N ALA A 144 12.49 21.87 -53.56
CA ALA A 144 13.72 21.57 -54.26
C ALA A 144 13.57 21.63 -55.79
N GLN A 145 12.45 21.11 -56.32
CA GLN A 145 12.16 21.13 -57.76
C GLN A 145 11.63 22.48 -58.29
N LEU A 146 11.17 23.37 -57.41
CA LEU A 146 10.74 24.73 -57.76
C LEU A 146 11.91 25.68 -58.03
N LEU A 147 13.08 25.44 -57.42
CA LEU A 147 14.24 26.35 -57.48
C LEU A 147 14.64 26.72 -58.92
N PRO A 148 14.71 25.78 -59.88
CA PRO A 148 15.05 26.06 -61.27
C PRO A 148 13.94 26.82 -62.05
N LEU A 149 12.69 26.78 -61.60
CA LEU A 149 11.50 27.28 -62.32
C LEU A 149 11.02 28.65 -61.83
N MET A 150 11.74 29.30 -60.93
CA MET A 150 11.37 30.60 -60.31
C MET A 150 11.20 31.76 -61.32
N SER A 151 11.64 31.60 -62.56
CA SER A 151 11.39 32.54 -63.65
C SER A 151 9.91 32.64 -64.04
N PHE A 152 9.11 31.60 -63.80
CA PHE A 152 7.70 31.56 -64.17
C PHE A 152 6.79 32.09 -63.04
N GLU A 153 5.73 32.83 -63.41
CA GLU A 153 4.77 33.39 -62.44
C GLU A 153 4.05 32.32 -61.62
N PHE A 154 3.78 31.15 -62.22
CA PHE A 154 3.16 30.03 -61.52
C PHE A 154 4.03 29.52 -60.35
N ALA A 155 5.36 29.52 -60.52
CA ALA A 155 6.29 29.05 -59.51
C ALA A 155 6.30 30.03 -58.31
N LYS A 156 6.17 31.34 -58.57
CA LYS A 156 6.01 32.35 -57.51
C LYS A 156 4.71 32.18 -56.73
N TYR A 157 3.60 31.95 -57.44
CA TYR A 157 2.32 31.70 -56.77
C TYR A 157 2.36 30.42 -55.92
N MET A 158 3.02 29.37 -56.42
CA MET A 158 3.17 28.13 -55.69
C MET A 158 4.12 28.28 -54.49
N SER A 159 5.24 29.01 -54.62
CA SER A 159 6.13 29.30 -53.49
C SER A 159 5.41 30.06 -52.36
N ASP A 160 4.46 30.92 -52.67
CA ASP A 160 3.63 31.62 -51.68
C ASP A 160 2.55 30.71 -51.07
N GLY A 161 2.13 29.68 -51.81
CA GLY A 161 1.16 28.67 -51.36
C GLY A 161 1.76 27.59 -50.43
N LEU A 162 3.05 27.25 -50.61
CA LEU A 162 3.72 26.22 -49.80
C LEU A 162 3.68 26.49 -48.29
N PRO A 163 4.04 27.71 -47.79
CA PRO A 163 3.97 28.04 -46.37
C PRO A 163 2.55 27.95 -45.81
N LYS A 164 1.53 28.32 -46.60
CA LYS A 164 0.11 28.21 -46.20
C LYS A 164 -0.31 26.75 -46.03
N LEU A 165 0.15 25.86 -46.91
CA LEU A 165 -0.09 24.43 -46.80
C LEU A 165 0.65 23.83 -45.59
N GLN A 166 1.87 24.27 -45.30
CA GLN A 166 2.61 23.87 -44.08
C GLN A 166 1.86 24.31 -42.81
N LEU A 167 1.37 25.55 -42.77
CA LEU A 167 0.55 26.06 -41.66
C LEU A 167 -0.79 25.31 -41.53
N ALA A 168 -1.42 24.94 -42.65
CA ALA A 168 -2.64 24.14 -42.64
C ALA A 168 -2.38 22.73 -42.08
N ILE A 169 -1.28 22.09 -42.46
CA ILE A 169 -0.84 20.80 -41.89
C ILE A 169 -0.64 20.92 -40.38
N ARG A 170 0.10 21.95 -39.92
CA ARG A 170 0.27 22.21 -38.48
C ARG A 170 -1.08 22.38 -37.79
N THR A 171 -1.95 23.22 -38.33
CA THR A 171 -3.27 23.50 -37.72
C THR A 171 -4.13 22.23 -37.61
N ALA A 172 -4.08 21.35 -38.62
CA ALA A 172 -4.77 20.06 -38.61
C ALA A 172 -4.19 19.10 -37.56
N VAL A 173 -2.86 19.02 -37.44
CA VAL A 173 -2.18 18.19 -36.43
C VAL A 173 -2.49 18.66 -35.02
N HIS A 174 -2.49 19.97 -34.78
CA HIS A 174 -2.90 20.53 -33.48
C HIS A 174 -4.40 20.32 -33.22
N ALA A 175 -5.25 20.20 -34.24
CA ALA A 175 -6.66 19.82 -34.07
C ALA A 175 -6.78 18.36 -33.62
N ASP A 176 -6.09 17.44 -34.29
CA ASP A 176 -6.03 16.03 -33.88
C ASP A 176 -5.46 15.89 -32.45
N LEU A 177 -4.49 16.73 -32.05
CA LEU A 177 -3.99 16.78 -30.67
C LEU A 177 -5.03 17.29 -29.67
N ARG A 178 -5.86 18.28 -30.02
CA ARG A 178 -6.96 18.75 -29.18
C ARG A 178 -8.02 17.68 -29.00
N ASP A 179 -8.38 16.98 -30.06
CA ASP A 179 -9.33 15.85 -30.01
C ASP A 179 -8.76 14.73 -29.13
N TRP A 180 -7.44 14.49 -29.22
CA TRP A 180 -6.75 13.55 -28.35
C TRP A 180 -6.82 13.94 -26.87
N PHE A 181 -6.64 15.22 -26.51
CA PHE A 181 -6.79 15.67 -25.12
C PHE A 181 -8.20 15.40 -24.55
N VAL A 182 -9.24 15.54 -25.38
CA VAL A 182 -10.62 15.23 -24.98
C VAL A 182 -10.79 13.72 -24.78
N ALA A 183 -10.33 12.91 -25.73
CA ALA A 183 -10.40 11.46 -25.64
C ALA A 183 -9.66 10.91 -24.40
N VAL A 184 -8.46 11.43 -24.12
CA VAL A 184 -7.68 11.09 -22.93
C VAL A 184 -8.44 11.43 -21.65
N ARG A 185 -9.09 12.59 -21.60
CA ARG A 185 -9.87 13.01 -20.42
C ARG A 185 -11.08 12.09 -20.18
N GLU A 186 -11.76 11.62 -21.23
CA GLU A 186 -12.88 10.69 -21.08
C GLU A 186 -12.43 9.29 -20.62
N GLN A 187 -11.22 8.89 -21.02
CA GLN A 187 -10.66 7.58 -20.70
C GLN A 187 -9.88 7.54 -19.37
N GLN A 188 -9.41 8.69 -18.86
CA GLN A 188 -8.54 8.77 -17.67
C GLN A 188 -9.11 8.00 -16.47
N ARG A 189 -10.41 8.16 -16.19
CA ARG A 189 -11.05 7.52 -15.04
C ARG A 189 -11.09 6.00 -15.18
N LYS A 190 -11.32 5.52 -16.40
CA LYS A 190 -11.32 4.09 -16.72
C LYS A 190 -9.92 3.50 -16.62
N VAL A 191 -8.91 4.22 -17.12
CA VAL A 191 -7.48 3.85 -16.95
C VAL A 191 -7.16 3.67 -15.47
N GLY A 192 -7.48 4.67 -14.65
CA GLY A 192 -7.22 4.63 -13.21
C GLY A 192 -7.98 3.51 -12.50
N GLN A 193 -9.26 3.31 -12.83
CA GLN A 193 -10.06 2.23 -12.25
C GLN A 193 -9.44 0.85 -12.54
N VAL A 194 -9.11 0.56 -13.81
CA VAL A 194 -8.52 -0.72 -14.19
C VAL A 194 -7.14 -0.93 -13.54
N ALA A 195 -6.34 0.12 -13.44
CA ALA A 195 -5.04 0.06 -12.77
C ALA A 195 -5.18 -0.24 -11.27
N LEU A 196 -6.11 0.45 -10.59
CA LEU A 196 -6.37 0.27 -9.16
C LEU A 196 -7.00 -1.09 -8.86
N ASP A 197 -7.92 -1.57 -9.69
CA ASP A 197 -8.53 -2.89 -9.53
C ASP A 197 -7.50 -4.00 -9.73
N LYS A 198 -6.57 -3.85 -10.69
CA LYS A 198 -5.43 -4.77 -10.84
C LYS A 198 -4.46 -4.69 -9.66
N ALA A 199 -4.23 -3.51 -9.09
CA ALA A 199 -3.46 -3.39 -7.84
C ALA A 199 -4.12 -4.11 -6.66
N LYS A 200 -5.44 -3.92 -6.48
CA LYS A 200 -6.21 -4.66 -5.46
C LYS A 200 -6.12 -6.17 -5.65
N GLN A 201 -6.27 -6.66 -6.88
CA GLN A 201 -6.13 -8.09 -7.18
C GLN A 201 -4.73 -8.62 -6.87
N ARG A 202 -3.67 -7.83 -7.09
CA ARG A 202 -2.29 -8.21 -6.74
C ARG A 202 -2.10 -8.31 -5.23
N ILE A 203 -2.59 -7.33 -4.47
CA ILE A 203 -2.56 -7.36 -3.00
C ILE A 203 -3.28 -8.61 -2.49
N GLU A 204 -4.45 -8.91 -3.04
CA GLU A 204 -5.24 -10.08 -2.66
C GLU A 204 -4.55 -11.40 -3.05
N GLN A 205 -3.94 -11.49 -4.23
CA GLN A 205 -3.17 -12.67 -4.63
C GLN A 205 -1.94 -12.88 -3.74
N ARG A 206 -1.25 -11.81 -3.33
CA ARG A 206 -0.16 -11.87 -2.34
C ARG A 206 -0.66 -12.41 -1.01
N ARG A 207 -1.80 -11.90 -0.52
CA ARG A 207 -2.48 -12.40 0.69
C ARG A 207 -2.84 -13.89 0.58
N GLN A 208 -3.43 -14.33 -0.54
CA GLN A 208 -3.83 -15.73 -0.74
C GLN A 208 -2.64 -16.69 -0.82
N ARG A 209 -1.55 -16.31 -1.53
CA ARG A 209 -0.31 -17.10 -1.56
C ARG A 209 0.29 -17.27 -0.17
N GLN A 210 0.15 -16.25 0.68
CA GLN A 210 0.61 -16.29 2.06
C GLN A 210 -0.29 -17.15 2.97
N HIS A 211 -1.61 -17.11 2.77
CA HIS A 211 -2.56 -17.99 3.46
C HIS A 211 -2.29 -19.46 3.14
N GLN A 212 -2.09 -19.80 1.86
CA GLN A 212 -1.83 -21.19 1.43
C GLN A 212 -0.53 -21.74 2.02
N ARG A 213 0.49 -20.89 2.24
CA ARG A 213 1.75 -21.28 2.89
C ARG A 213 1.64 -21.43 4.41
N SER A 214 0.69 -20.73 5.04
CA SER A 214 0.46 -20.76 6.49
C SER A 214 -0.54 -21.85 6.94
N ALA A 215 -1.21 -22.52 5.99
CA ALA A 215 -2.29 -23.47 6.23
C ALA A 215 -1.86 -24.85 6.77
N SER A 216 -0.59 -25.06 7.16
CA SER A 216 -0.12 -26.36 7.67
C SER A 216 -0.43 -26.62 9.15
N GLY A 217 -1.41 -25.92 9.75
CA GLY A 217 -1.85 -26.16 11.11
C GLY A 217 -3.21 -25.52 11.43
N VAL A 218 -3.94 -26.08 12.39
CA VAL A 218 -5.16 -25.49 12.94
C VAL A 218 -4.77 -24.24 13.74
N THR A 219 -4.83 -23.07 13.12
CA THR A 219 -4.47 -21.79 13.75
C THR A 219 -5.73 -21.01 14.11
N THR A 220 -5.80 -20.48 15.33
CA THR A 220 -6.84 -19.53 15.79
C THR A 220 -6.82 -18.22 14.99
N SER A 221 -7.93 -17.45 15.02
CA SER A 221 -8.10 -16.19 14.28
C SER A 221 -6.94 -15.21 14.50
N MET A 222 -6.53 -15.04 15.76
CA MET A 222 -5.38 -14.20 16.13
C MET A 222 -4.04 -14.71 15.55
N ALA A 223 -3.83 -16.03 15.52
CA ALA A 223 -2.61 -16.62 14.99
C ALA A 223 -2.51 -16.45 13.47
N ALA A 224 -3.64 -16.46 12.76
CA ALA A 224 -3.72 -16.12 11.34
C ALA A 224 -3.41 -14.63 11.09
N ALA A 225 -4.01 -13.73 11.87
CA ALA A 225 -3.75 -12.29 11.81
C ALA A 225 -2.26 -11.94 11.98
N LEU A 226 -1.59 -12.60 12.93
CA LEU A 226 -0.14 -12.46 13.16
C LEU A 226 0.70 -12.97 11.97
N ASN A 227 0.31 -14.09 11.35
CA ASN A 227 1.00 -14.65 10.19
C ASN A 227 0.88 -13.75 8.93
N HIS A 228 -0.21 -13.01 8.79
CA HIS A 228 -0.42 -12.10 7.65
C HIS A 228 0.59 -10.96 7.59
N LEU A 229 1.10 -10.52 8.74
CA LEU A 229 1.98 -9.35 8.77
C LEU A 229 3.47 -9.72 8.62
N GLU A 230 3.87 -10.99 8.76
CA GLU A 230 5.27 -11.44 8.61
C GLU A 230 5.67 -11.83 7.18
N GLY A 231 4.74 -12.39 6.40
CA GLY A 231 5.05 -12.85 5.03
C GLY A 231 5.11 -11.73 3.98
N LEU A 232 4.82 -10.48 4.35
CA LEU A 232 4.89 -9.31 3.46
C LEU A 232 6.34 -8.85 3.20
N GLU A 233 7.31 -9.23 4.05
CA GLU A 233 8.70 -8.74 3.94
C GLU A 233 9.71 -9.77 3.41
N GLY A 234 9.34 -11.06 3.34
CA GLY A 234 10.33 -12.12 3.11
C GLY A 234 10.74 -12.38 1.65
N PHE A 235 9.94 -11.98 0.64
CA PHE A 235 10.14 -12.50 -0.71
C PHE A 235 9.67 -11.55 -1.82
N GLY A 236 10.60 -11.12 -2.68
CA GLY A 236 10.30 -10.77 -4.07
C GLY A 236 10.45 -9.32 -4.54
N GLN A 237 11.18 -8.43 -3.86
CA GLN A 237 11.27 -7.02 -4.30
C GLN A 237 11.97 -6.82 -5.65
N HIS A 238 12.93 -7.67 -6.04
CA HIS A 238 13.67 -7.49 -7.30
C HIS A 238 12.95 -8.03 -8.54
N ASP A 239 12.19 -9.13 -8.42
CA ASP A 239 11.44 -9.71 -9.55
C ASP A 239 10.08 -9.02 -9.74
N ASP A 240 9.44 -8.54 -8.67
CA ASP A 240 8.15 -7.84 -8.75
C ASP A 240 8.27 -6.45 -9.40
N GLN A 241 9.35 -5.70 -9.16
CA GLN A 241 9.52 -4.34 -9.73
C GLN A 241 9.69 -4.34 -11.25
N GLN A 242 10.44 -5.29 -11.80
CA GLN A 242 10.61 -5.40 -13.26
C GLN A 242 9.33 -5.88 -13.94
N GLN A 243 8.62 -6.86 -13.35
CA GLN A 243 7.30 -7.27 -13.83
C GLN A 243 6.27 -6.12 -13.73
N GLN A 244 6.31 -5.31 -12.66
CA GLN A 244 5.43 -4.15 -12.48
C GLN A 244 5.62 -3.10 -13.58
N GLN A 245 6.85 -2.69 -13.88
CA GLN A 245 7.10 -1.69 -14.93
C GLN A 245 6.74 -2.20 -16.34
N GLN A 246 7.00 -3.48 -16.63
CA GLN A 246 6.59 -4.09 -17.91
C GLN A 246 5.07 -4.18 -18.03
N GLN A 247 4.38 -4.51 -16.94
CA GLN A 247 2.94 -4.72 -16.96
C GLN A 247 2.17 -3.40 -16.91
N GLU A 248 2.65 -2.34 -16.26
CA GLU A 248 2.06 -0.99 -16.32
C GLU A 248 2.09 -0.40 -17.74
N ARG A 249 3.18 -0.64 -18.49
CA ARG A 249 3.22 -0.30 -19.93
C ARG A 249 2.20 -1.12 -20.73
N PHE A 250 2.04 -2.41 -20.38
CA PHE A 250 1.03 -3.28 -20.98
C PHE A 250 -0.41 -2.82 -20.66
N LEU A 251 -0.68 -2.23 -19.48
CA LEU A 251 -2.01 -1.72 -19.11
C LEU A 251 -2.53 -0.60 -20.01
N LEU A 252 -1.63 0.22 -20.55
CA LEU A 252 -1.96 1.41 -21.34
C LEU A 252 -1.95 1.13 -22.85
N GLN A 253 -1.19 0.12 -23.30
CA GLN A 253 -1.04 -0.22 -24.73
C GLN A 253 -1.87 -1.44 -25.16
N ASP A 254 -1.97 -2.51 -24.36
CA ASP A 254 -2.58 -3.78 -24.77
C ASP A 254 -3.47 -4.36 -23.66
N ASN A 255 -4.68 -3.82 -23.50
CA ASN A 255 -5.65 -4.33 -22.53
C ASN A 255 -7.06 -4.31 -23.14
N ASP A 256 -7.85 -5.38 -22.96
CA ASP A 256 -9.17 -5.56 -23.61
C ASP A 256 -10.20 -4.47 -23.25
N GLN A 257 -9.94 -3.67 -22.21
CA GLN A 257 -10.88 -2.69 -21.67
C GLN A 257 -10.49 -1.22 -21.93
N VAL A 258 -9.21 -0.92 -22.15
CA VAL A 258 -8.71 0.46 -22.29
C VAL A 258 -7.51 0.51 -23.22
N HIS A 259 -7.61 1.32 -24.28
CA HIS A 259 -6.54 1.57 -25.24
C HIS A 259 -6.43 3.08 -25.48
N VAL A 260 -5.36 3.70 -24.95
CA VAL A 260 -5.06 5.11 -25.19
C VAL A 260 -4.16 5.22 -26.41
N ASP A 261 -4.66 5.77 -27.51
CA ASP A 261 -3.87 5.93 -28.73
C ASP A 261 -2.96 7.16 -28.63
N PHE A 262 -1.65 6.93 -28.47
CA PHE A 262 -0.65 8.00 -28.41
C PHE A 262 -0.18 8.49 -29.80
N ARG A 263 -0.67 7.93 -30.92
CA ARG A 263 -0.25 8.32 -32.27
C ARG A 263 -0.43 9.82 -32.57
N PRO A 264 -1.55 10.48 -32.22
CA PRO A 264 -1.73 11.92 -32.49
C PRO A 264 -0.67 12.77 -31.77
N LEU A 265 -0.32 12.40 -30.54
CA LEU A 265 0.72 13.08 -29.76
C LEU A 265 2.10 12.91 -30.40
N TYR A 266 2.50 11.68 -30.75
CA TYR A 266 3.80 11.44 -31.39
C TYR A 266 3.90 12.09 -32.78
N GLN A 267 2.78 12.13 -33.52
CA GLN A 267 2.71 12.80 -34.81
C GLN A 267 2.88 14.32 -34.66
N ALA A 268 2.26 14.93 -33.65
CA ALA A 268 2.46 16.35 -33.33
C ALA A 268 3.92 16.65 -32.94
N ILE A 269 4.49 15.88 -32.01
CA ILE A 269 5.89 16.02 -31.60
C ILE A 269 6.83 15.92 -32.81
N HIS A 270 6.63 14.92 -33.66
CA HIS A 270 7.49 14.72 -34.82
C HIS A 270 7.38 15.85 -35.84
N ILE A 271 6.16 16.31 -36.13
CA ILE A 271 5.92 17.39 -37.11
C ILE A 271 6.46 18.73 -36.60
N ASP A 272 6.22 19.08 -35.34
CA ASP A 272 6.74 20.32 -34.76
C ASP A 272 8.26 20.30 -34.57
N THR A 273 8.87 19.12 -34.44
CA THR A 273 10.33 18.97 -34.53
C THR A 273 10.85 19.30 -35.93
N VAL A 274 10.17 18.82 -36.99
CA VAL A 274 10.54 19.11 -38.38
C VAL A 274 10.31 20.60 -38.72
N LEU A 275 9.29 21.23 -38.13
CA LEU A 275 8.98 22.65 -38.33
C LEU A 275 9.81 23.61 -37.46
N GLY A 276 10.54 23.11 -36.45
CA GLY A 276 11.39 23.92 -35.56
C GLY A 276 10.65 24.66 -34.44
N THR A 277 9.39 24.32 -34.19
CA THR A 277 8.44 25.00 -33.29
C THR A 277 8.09 24.16 -32.05
N LEU A 278 8.87 23.11 -31.78
CA LEU A 278 8.70 22.23 -30.62
C LEU A 278 8.57 22.96 -29.26
N PRO A 279 9.33 24.05 -28.97
CA PRO A 279 9.22 24.74 -27.68
C PRO A 279 7.83 25.35 -27.42
N GLU A 280 7.16 25.84 -28.46
CA GLU A 280 5.80 26.37 -28.36
C GLU A 280 4.81 25.26 -28.02
N LEU A 281 4.91 24.11 -28.71
CA LEU A 281 4.08 22.94 -28.44
C LEU A 281 4.27 22.44 -27.01
N VAL A 282 5.51 22.42 -26.50
CA VAL A 282 5.80 22.03 -25.12
C VAL A 282 5.08 22.97 -24.16
N ALA A 283 5.23 24.29 -24.31
CA ALA A 283 4.57 25.26 -23.45
C ALA A 283 3.03 25.12 -23.46
N ASP A 284 2.43 25.00 -24.66
CA ASP A 284 0.99 24.79 -24.82
C ASP A 284 0.54 23.48 -24.16
N PHE A 285 1.30 22.40 -24.33
CA PHE A 285 1.01 21.10 -23.75
C PHE A 285 1.05 21.14 -22.21
N GLU A 286 2.10 21.75 -21.64
CA GLU A 286 2.24 21.88 -20.19
C GLU A 286 1.12 22.72 -19.58
N GLU A 287 0.72 23.80 -20.25
CA GLU A 287 -0.40 24.64 -19.80
C GLU A 287 -1.73 23.89 -19.85
N GLN A 288 -2.04 23.20 -20.96
CA GLN A 288 -3.27 22.42 -21.10
C GLN A 288 -3.36 21.31 -20.05
N ARG A 289 -2.27 20.57 -19.81
CA ARG A 289 -2.24 19.51 -18.80
C ARG A 289 -2.33 20.06 -17.38
N ARG A 290 -1.74 21.24 -17.10
CA ARG A 290 -1.93 21.96 -15.83
C ARG A 290 -3.38 22.39 -15.63
N LEU A 291 -4.04 22.92 -16.67
CA LEU A 291 -5.45 23.31 -16.60
C LEU A 291 -6.36 22.11 -16.37
N GLN A 292 -6.09 20.97 -17.03
CA GLN A 292 -6.81 19.72 -16.78
C GLN A 292 -6.59 19.21 -15.36
N ALA A 293 -5.37 19.30 -14.85
CA ALA A 293 -5.05 18.98 -13.46
C ALA A 293 -5.88 19.83 -12.49
N ASN A 294 -5.85 21.14 -12.67
CA ASN A 294 -6.61 22.08 -11.85
C ASN A 294 -8.12 21.89 -11.97
N LEU A 295 -8.62 21.39 -13.11
CA LEU A 295 -10.04 21.16 -13.31
C LEU A 295 -10.54 19.99 -12.46
N PHE A 296 -9.86 18.84 -12.46
CA PHE A 296 -10.28 17.75 -11.57
C PHE A 296 -10.01 18.09 -10.09
N LEU A 297 -8.94 18.83 -9.79
CA LEU A 297 -8.68 19.33 -8.45
C LEU A 297 -9.80 20.26 -7.96
N SER A 298 -10.24 21.21 -8.78
CA SER A 298 -11.28 22.18 -8.41
C SER A 298 -12.68 21.57 -8.35
N LEU A 299 -13.01 20.62 -9.23
CA LEU A 299 -14.25 19.82 -9.12
C LEU A 299 -14.27 19.00 -7.83
N SER A 300 -13.10 18.57 -7.34
CA SER A 300 -12.96 17.86 -6.06
C SER A 300 -13.13 18.79 -4.87
N SER A 301 -12.59 20.01 -4.95
CA SER A 301 -12.78 21.09 -3.97
C SER A 301 -14.21 21.62 -3.92
N SER A 302 -14.97 21.44 -5.00
CA SER A 302 -16.38 21.89 -5.12
C SER A 302 -17.38 20.76 -4.86
N SER A 303 -16.89 19.53 -4.68
CA SER A 303 -17.72 18.37 -4.36
C SER A 303 -18.20 18.46 -2.90
N ARG A 304 -19.33 17.80 -2.60
CA ARG A 304 -19.89 17.67 -1.23
C ARG A 304 -18.85 17.20 -0.20
N LEU A 305 -17.83 16.50 -0.66
CA LEU A 305 -16.64 16.07 0.09
C LEU A 305 -15.88 17.24 0.77
N ALA A 306 -15.79 18.41 0.12
CA ALA A 306 -15.08 19.57 0.67
C ALA A 306 -15.91 20.40 1.64
N THR A 307 -17.25 20.33 1.55
CA THR A 307 -18.17 21.13 2.40
C THR A 307 -18.65 20.37 3.64
N ASN A 308 -18.82 19.04 3.55
CA ASN A 308 -19.33 18.21 4.66
C ASN A 308 -18.31 17.15 5.15
N GLY A 309 -17.16 17.00 4.50
CA GLY A 309 -16.23 15.87 4.75
C GLY A 309 -16.81 14.53 4.27
N LEU A 310 -16.07 13.42 4.47
CA LEU A 310 -16.69 12.09 4.43
C LEU A 310 -17.42 11.91 5.76
N ALA A 311 -18.74 12.07 5.77
CA ALA A 311 -19.55 11.91 6.97
C ALA A 311 -20.09 10.48 7.14
N SER A 312 -20.14 9.70 6.05
CA SER A 312 -20.70 8.34 6.05
C SER A 312 -20.07 7.45 4.98
N ALA A 313 -20.33 6.15 5.07
CA ALA A 313 -19.89 5.16 4.09
C ALA A 313 -20.41 5.44 2.65
N ASP A 314 -21.50 6.21 2.52
CA ASP A 314 -22.11 6.55 1.23
C ASP A 314 -21.24 7.51 0.38
N ASP A 315 -20.25 8.17 0.97
CA ASP A 315 -19.35 9.10 0.27
C ASP A 315 -18.05 8.45 -0.25
N LEU A 316 -17.75 7.21 0.14
CA LEU A 316 -16.62 6.42 -0.39
C LEU A 316 -16.58 6.27 -1.92
N PRO A 317 -17.70 6.07 -2.65
CA PRO A 317 -17.65 6.02 -4.11
C PRO A 317 -17.14 7.33 -4.73
N GLN A 318 -17.39 8.48 -4.10
CA GLN A 318 -16.89 9.77 -4.59
C GLN A 318 -15.37 9.87 -4.43
N LEU A 319 -14.83 9.44 -3.28
CA LEU A 319 -13.38 9.33 -3.07
C LEU A 319 -12.74 8.32 -4.05
N THR A 320 -13.39 7.19 -4.28
CA THR A 320 -12.93 6.18 -5.25
C THR A 320 -12.83 6.78 -6.66
N ASN A 321 -13.82 7.55 -7.08
CA ASN A 321 -13.80 8.21 -8.38
C ASN A 321 -12.68 9.24 -8.50
N LEU A 322 -12.44 10.02 -7.44
CA LEU A 322 -11.32 10.95 -7.38
C LEU A 322 -9.97 10.23 -7.50
N LEU A 323 -9.77 9.16 -6.72
CA LEU A 323 -8.54 8.36 -6.80
C LEU A 323 -8.35 7.74 -8.19
N ASN A 324 -9.44 7.29 -8.83
CA ASN A 324 -9.40 6.78 -10.21
C ASN A 324 -9.01 7.89 -11.21
N ASP A 325 -9.57 9.09 -11.10
CA ASP A 325 -9.23 10.23 -11.97
C ASP A 325 -7.76 10.64 -11.81
N VAL A 326 -7.27 10.73 -10.57
CA VAL A 326 -5.88 11.09 -10.25
C VAL A 326 -4.92 10.00 -10.73
N ALA A 327 -5.16 8.73 -10.42
CA ALA A 327 -4.31 7.63 -10.84
C ALA A 327 -4.22 7.56 -12.37
N GLY A 328 -5.34 7.69 -13.08
CA GLY A 328 -5.37 7.71 -14.53
C GLY A 328 -4.56 8.85 -15.15
N PHE A 329 -4.69 10.07 -14.59
CA PHE A 329 -3.92 11.22 -15.06
C PHE A 329 -2.41 11.01 -14.93
N PHE A 330 -1.94 10.59 -13.75
CA PHE A 330 -0.50 10.43 -13.48
C PHE A 330 0.14 9.21 -14.14
N LEU A 331 -0.62 8.15 -14.41
CA LEU A 331 -0.16 7.01 -15.22
C LEU A 331 0.09 7.43 -16.68
N ILE A 332 -0.81 8.23 -17.25
CA ILE A 332 -0.65 8.77 -18.61
C ILE A 332 0.54 9.73 -18.67
N GLU A 333 0.69 10.63 -17.70
CA GLU A 333 1.85 11.54 -17.62
C GLU A 333 3.17 10.78 -17.47
N SER A 334 3.21 9.75 -16.61
CA SER A 334 4.39 8.90 -16.41
C SER A 334 4.79 8.21 -17.72
N THR A 335 3.79 7.72 -18.45
CA THR A 335 4.02 7.06 -19.74
C THR A 335 4.57 8.03 -20.76
N ILE A 336 3.97 9.22 -20.90
CA ILE A 336 4.46 10.26 -21.81
C ILE A 336 5.88 10.68 -21.45
N ALA A 337 6.19 10.87 -20.16
CA ALA A 337 7.53 11.20 -19.70
C ALA A 337 8.55 10.08 -19.97
N SER A 338 8.11 8.81 -19.98
CA SER A 338 8.98 7.67 -20.26
C SER A 338 9.19 7.39 -21.75
N THR A 339 8.22 7.72 -22.61
CA THR A 339 8.26 7.43 -24.05
C THR A 339 8.81 8.58 -24.88
N THR A 340 8.68 9.82 -24.39
CA THR A 340 9.15 11.01 -25.11
C THR A 340 10.52 11.46 -24.59
N VAL A 341 11.41 11.86 -25.50
CA VAL A 341 12.73 12.42 -25.15
C VAL A 341 12.59 13.93 -25.04
N GLN A 342 12.83 14.49 -23.84
CA GLN A 342 12.88 15.94 -23.58
C GLN A 342 11.62 16.76 -23.92
N PHE A 343 10.46 16.12 -24.15
CA PHE A 343 9.19 16.82 -24.41
C PHE A 343 8.45 17.19 -23.12
N ARG A 344 8.47 16.32 -22.10
CA ARG A 344 7.80 16.55 -20.82
C ARG A 344 8.81 16.58 -19.68
N SER A 345 8.83 17.68 -18.91
CA SER A 345 9.71 17.81 -17.75
C SER A 345 9.20 16.97 -16.58
N ARG A 346 10.04 16.07 -16.06
CA ARG A 346 9.68 15.26 -14.87
C ARG A 346 9.41 16.13 -13.64
N ALA A 347 10.19 17.21 -13.46
CA ALA A 347 9.99 18.15 -12.36
C ALA A 347 8.63 18.87 -12.45
N ALA A 348 8.14 19.19 -13.65
CA ALA A 348 6.82 19.79 -13.82
C ALA A 348 5.68 18.82 -13.45
N VAL A 349 5.85 17.52 -13.74
CA VAL A 349 4.90 16.49 -13.31
C VAL A 349 4.95 16.29 -11.79
N ASP A 350 6.14 16.26 -11.20
CA ASP A 350 6.32 16.08 -9.75
C ASP A 350 5.71 17.24 -8.95
N THR A 351 5.84 18.49 -9.43
CA THR A 351 5.17 19.65 -8.80
C THR A 351 3.64 19.58 -8.86
N LEU A 352 3.07 19.09 -9.97
CA LEU A 352 1.63 18.83 -10.06
C LEU A 352 1.22 17.69 -9.11
N TRP A 353 2.04 16.65 -9.02
CA TRP A 353 1.83 15.55 -8.08
C TRP A 353 1.78 16.04 -6.64
N ASP A 354 2.75 16.85 -6.21
CA ASP A 354 2.81 17.40 -4.85
C ASP A 354 1.59 18.28 -4.52
N GLN A 355 1.09 19.06 -5.49
CA GLN A 355 -0.14 19.85 -5.33
C GLN A 355 -1.38 18.96 -5.18
N THR A 356 -1.48 17.91 -6.00
CA THR A 356 -2.60 16.98 -5.94
C THR A 356 -2.60 16.18 -4.63
N LEU A 357 -1.42 15.75 -4.17
CA LEU A 357 -1.26 15.08 -2.88
C LEU A 357 -1.57 15.99 -1.69
N ALA A 358 -1.18 17.27 -1.74
CA ALA A 358 -1.54 18.23 -0.68
C ALA A 358 -3.06 18.37 -0.55
N MET A 359 -3.77 18.45 -1.67
CA MET A 359 -5.23 18.50 -1.69
C MET A 359 -5.84 17.20 -1.15
N LEU A 360 -5.39 16.04 -1.64
CA LEU A 360 -5.88 14.75 -1.18
C LEU A 360 -5.64 14.55 0.32
N TYR A 361 -4.45 14.93 0.80
CA TYR A 361 -4.11 14.91 2.22
C TYR A 361 -5.08 15.77 3.02
N ASN A 362 -5.29 17.03 2.63
CA ASN A 362 -6.20 17.93 3.35
C ASN A 362 -7.65 17.42 3.33
N LEU A 363 -8.09 16.84 2.22
CA LEU A 363 -9.44 16.29 2.08
C LEU A 363 -9.66 15.10 3.01
N VAL A 364 -8.76 14.11 2.98
CA VAL A 364 -8.86 12.92 3.83
C VAL A 364 -8.61 13.29 5.29
N HIS A 365 -7.67 14.17 5.59
CA HIS A 365 -7.42 14.65 6.94
C HIS A 365 -8.62 15.42 7.52
N ALA A 366 -9.34 16.20 6.72
CA ALA A 366 -10.60 16.81 7.16
C ALA A 366 -11.65 15.74 7.51
N SER A 367 -11.71 14.65 6.74
CA SER A 367 -12.63 13.54 7.04
C SER A 367 -12.27 12.71 8.28
N LEU A 368 -10.99 12.68 8.69
CA LEU A 368 -10.55 12.04 9.94
C LEU A 368 -11.22 12.64 11.17
N LEU A 369 -11.59 13.93 11.11
CA LEU A 369 -12.18 14.64 12.23
C LEU A 369 -13.69 14.37 12.37
N THR A 370 -14.37 13.99 11.28
CA THR A 370 -15.82 13.79 11.24
C THR A 370 -16.22 12.32 11.41
N LEU A 371 -15.35 11.38 11.03
CA LEU A 371 -15.64 9.94 11.06
C LEU A 371 -15.45 9.33 12.45
N THR A 372 -16.49 8.67 12.95
CA THR A 372 -16.48 7.91 14.22
C THR A 372 -16.47 6.39 14.03
N ASP A 373 -16.76 5.90 12.82
CA ASP A 373 -17.02 4.48 12.55
C ASP A 373 -15.75 3.71 12.08
N PRO A 374 -15.25 2.70 12.84
CA PRO A 374 -14.03 1.95 12.51
C PRO A 374 -13.95 1.29 11.12
N PRO A 375 -14.97 0.59 10.59
CA PRO A 375 -14.88 -0.07 9.28
C PRO A 375 -14.74 0.92 8.12
N THR A 376 -15.21 2.16 8.28
CA THR A 376 -15.04 3.21 7.27
C THR A 376 -13.56 3.58 7.09
N TYR A 377 -12.77 3.62 8.18
CA TYR A 377 -11.31 3.86 8.11
C TYR A 377 -10.59 2.74 7.37
N LEU A 378 -10.96 1.48 7.65
CA LEU A 378 -10.41 0.31 6.96
C LEU A 378 -10.75 0.34 5.46
N ALA A 379 -11.96 0.77 5.09
CA ALA A 379 -12.33 0.94 3.69
C ALA A 379 -11.54 2.07 3.00
N ILE A 380 -11.28 3.21 3.67
CA ILE A 380 -10.39 4.26 3.16
C ILE A 380 -8.97 3.72 2.95
N GLN A 381 -8.45 2.95 3.91
CA GLN A 381 -7.14 2.30 3.79
C GLN A 381 -7.10 1.36 2.57
N HIS A 382 -8.14 0.55 2.36
CA HIS A 382 -8.26 -0.34 1.19
C HIS A 382 -8.37 0.39 -0.16
N LEU A 383 -8.64 1.70 -0.16
CA LEU A 383 -8.57 2.54 -1.36
C LEU A 383 -7.18 3.18 -1.54
N LEU A 384 -6.58 3.66 -0.46
CA LEU A 384 -5.29 4.36 -0.49
C LEU A 384 -4.09 3.42 -0.73
N VAL A 385 -4.11 2.21 -0.16
CA VAL A 385 -3.02 1.22 -0.32
C VAL A 385 -2.83 0.80 -1.79
N PRO A 386 -3.87 0.37 -2.54
CA PRO A 386 -3.75 0.11 -3.97
C PRO A 386 -3.32 1.35 -4.76
N PHE A 387 -3.79 2.54 -4.38
CA PHE A 387 -3.39 3.81 -5.01
C PHE A 387 -1.89 4.07 -4.87
N LEU A 388 -1.31 3.83 -3.70
CA LEU A 388 0.14 3.88 -3.49
C LEU A 388 0.86 2.84 -4.34
N GLU A 389 0.40 1.59 -4.34
CA GLU A 389 1.01 0.53 -5.15
C GLU A 389 0.98 0.81 -6.65
N THR A 390 -0.02 1.55 -7.17
CA THR A 390 -0.08 1.92 -8.59
C THR A 390 0.88 3.05 -8.98
N LEU A 391 1.21 3.96 -8.06
CA LEU A 391 1.96 5.18 -8.39
C LEU A 391 3.41 5.15 -7.91
N HIS A 392 3.73 4.29 -6.95
CA HIS A 392 5.10 4.09 -6.50
C HIS A 392 6.05 3.59 -7.62
N PRO A 393 5.68 2.61 -8.48
CA PRO A 393 6.55 2.15 -9.56
C PRO A 393 6.80 3.20 -10.65
N CYS A 394 5.89 4.18 -10.78
CA CYS A 394 6.04 5.33 -11.66
C CYS A 394 7.08 6.36 -11.16
N GLY A 395 7.70 6.14 -10.00
CA GLY A 395 8.76 6.99 -9.43
C GLY A 395 8.25 8.26 -8.74
N TYR A 396 6.97 8.29 -8.34
CA TYR A 396 6.40 9.43 -7.61
C TYR A 396 6.68 9.32 -6.10
N SER A 397 6.86 10.46 -5.42
CA SER A 397 7.03 10.49 -3.97
C SER A 397 5.73 10.14 -3.25
N THR A 398 5.75 9.09 -2.42
CA THR A 398 4.57 8.59 -1.70
C THR A 398 4.56 8.96 -0.22
N THR A 399 5.48 9.81 0.24
CA THR A 399 5.69 10.12 1.66
C THR A 399 4.45 10.71 2.35
N ARG A 400 3.80 11.70 1.75
CA ARG A 400 2.61 12.36 2.34
C ARG A 400 1.41 11.42 2.52
N VAL A 401 1.25 10.46 1.61
CA VAL A 401 0.16 9.47 1.73
C VAL A 401 0.52 8.41 2.78
N ALA A 402 1.80 8.08 2.94
CA ALA A 402 2.26 7.23 4.03
C ALA A 402 2.06 7.90 5.41
N GLU A 403 2.34 9.20 5.52
CA GLU A 403 2.02 10.00 6.71
C GLU A 403 0.51 10.02 6.99
N LEU A 404 -0.32 10.20 5.95
CA LEU A 404 -1.78 10.13 6.05
C LEU A 404 -2.27 8.74 6.51
N LEU A 405 -1.67 7.65 6.01
CA LEU A 405 -2.00 6.30 6.46
C LEU A 405 -1.62 6.11 7.94
N THR A 406 -0.54 6.73 8.39
CA THR A 406 -0.12 6.70 9.80
C THR A 406 -1.11 7.48 10.68
N SER A 407 -1.57 8.66 10.27
CA SER A 407 -2.58 9.41 11.02
C SER A 407 -3.96 8.72 11.01
N LEU A 408 -4.34 8.10 9.89
CA LEU A 408 -5.52 7.21 9.80
C LEU A 408 -5.40 6.06 10.80
N PHE A 409 -4.22 5.46 10.94
CA PHE A 409 -3.96 4.35 11.85
C PHE A 409 -4.07 4.74 13.32
N GLU A 410 -3.43 5.83 13.72
CA GLU A 410 -3.48 6.33 15.09
C GLU A 410 -4.92 6.59 15.50
N ARG A 411 -5.68 7.29 14.65
CA ARG A 411 -7.10 7.58 14.91
C ARG A 411 -7.96 6.32 14.95
N TYR A 412 -7.72 5.37 14.05
CA TYR A 412 -8.40 4.08 14.03
C TYR A 412 -8.12 3.28 15.32
N CYS A 413 -6.86 3.25 15.78
CA CYS A 413 -6.48 2.59 17.02
C CYS A 413 -7.17 3.21 18.24
N ASP A 414 -7.28 4.53 18.30
CA ASP A 414 -7.98 5.25 19.37
C ASP A 414 -9.48 4.92 19.39
N LEU A 415 -10.15 4.94 18.23
CA LEU A 415 -11.57 4.59 18.12
C LEU A 415 -11.83 3.12 18.47
N LEU A 416 -10.98 2.22 17.96
CA LEU A 416 -11.08 0.79 18.24
C LEU A 416 -10.86 0.51 19.73
N LYS A 417 -9.90 1.20 20.36
CA LYS A 417 -9.64 1.14 21.79
C LYS A 417 -10.83 1.67 22.58
N GLN A 418 -11.42 2.79 22.18
CA GLN A 418 -12.58 3.38 22.83
C GLN A 418 -13.78 2.43 22.79
N ALA A 419 -14.15 1.94 21.60
CA ALA A 419 -15.26 1.00 21.43
C ALA A 419 -15.04 -0.29 22.24
N CYS A 420 -13.83 -0.85 22.19
CA CYS A 420 -13.48 -2.02 23.00
C CYS A 420 -13.58 -1.74 24.50
N SER A 421 -13.17 -0.55 24.94
CA SER A 421 -13.20 -0.18 26.36
C SER A 421 -14.61 0.04 26.89
N GLU A 422 -15.51 0.62 26.08
CA GLU A 422 -16.93 0.81 26.42
C GLU A 422 -17.62 -0.55 26.58
N THR A 423 -17.45 -1.46 25.62
CA THR A 423 -17.99 -2.82 25.72
C THR A 423 -17.40 -3.59 26.91
N CYS A 424 -16.09 -3.47 27.18
CA CYS A 424 -15.50 -4.12 28.37
C CYS A 424 -16.07 -3.55 29.67
N HIS A 425 -16.31 -2.24 29.74
CA HIS A 425 -16.91 -1.61 30.92
C HIS A 425 -18.35 -2.08 31.13
N GLU A 426 -19.17 -2.12 30.07
CA GLU A 426 -20.54 -2.65 30.12
C GLU A 426 -20.56 -4.10 30.60
N LEU A 427 -19.68 -4.96 30.06
CA LEU A 427 -19.59 -6.37 30.45
C LEU A 427 -19.17 -6.58 31.92
N VAL A 428 -18.37 -5.67 32.50
CA VAL A 428 -17.92 -5.76 33.88
C VAL A 428 -18.95 -5.17 34.85
N ASP A 429 -19.66 -4.12 34.45
CA ASP A 429 -20.71 -3.48 35.26
C ASP A 429 -22.00 -4.31 35.30
N GLU A 430 -22.38 -4.94 34.19
CA GLU A 430 -23.57 -5.81 34.11
C GLU A 430 -23.34 -7.19 34.74
N ASP A 431 -22.10 -7.52 35.11
CA ASP A 431 -21.78 -8.83 35.66
C ASP A 431 -22.38 -9.02 37.05
N SER A 432 -23.08 -10.15 37.23
CA SER A 432 -23.64 -10.60 38.51
C SER A 432 -22.60 -11.29 39.40
N TYR A 433 -21.38 -11.51 38.90
CA TYR A 433 -20.30 -12.25 39.57
C TYR A 433 -20.77 -13.63 40.03
N ALA A 434 -21.42 -14.35 39.13
CA ALA A 434 -21.89 -15.72 39.34
C ALA A 434 -21.28 -16.66 38.29
N ALA A 435 -21.04 -17.92 38.66
CA ALA A 435 -20.53 -18.94 37.76
C ALA A 435 -21.41 -19.11 36.51
N MET A 436 -20.80 -19.06 35.33
CA MET A 436 -21.50 -19.23 34.06
C MET A 436 -21.96 -20.69 33.88
N VAL A 437 -23.13 -20.88 33.26
CA VAL A 437 -23.67 -22.21 32.96
C VAL A 437 -23.74 -22.42 31.45
N ALA A 438 -22.96 -23.38 30.94
CA ALA A 438 -23.00 -23.78 29.55
C ALA A 438 -24.19 -24.71 29.29
N LYS A 439 -25.06 -24.32 28.35
CA LYS A 439 -26.31 -25.05 28.04
C LYS A 439 -26.08 -26.19 27.05
N ASP A 440 -25.13 -26.05 26.14
CA ASP A 440 -24.84 -26.99 25.06
C ASP A 440 -23.34 -27.28 24.88
N ALA A 441 -23.02 -28.44 24.30
CA ALA A 441 -21.65 -28.81 23.90
C ALA A 441 -21.00 -27.82 22.94
N ASN A 442 -21.79 -27.24 22.04
CA ASN A 442 -21.30 -26.27 21.06
C ASN A 442 -20.91 -24.93 21.71
N GLU A 443 -21.63 -24.51 22.75
CA GLU A 443 -21.33 -23.30 23.51
C GLU A 443 -20.04 -23.47 24.31
N TYR A 444 -19.89 -24.63 24.95
CA TYR A 444 -18.67 -25.01 25.65
C TYR A 444 -17.44 -25.05 24.74
N ASP A 445 -17.56 -25.67 23.55
CA ASP A 445 -16.47 -25.72 22.59
C ASP A 445 -16.11 -24.34 22.02
N ARG A 446 -17.08 -23.42 21.88
CA ARG A 446 -16.80 -22.02 21.51
C ARG A 446 -16.00 -21.33 22.61
N ILE A 447 -16.48 -21.35 23.84
CA ILE A 447 -15.81 -20.77 25.01
C ILE A 447 -14.40 -21.35 25.17
N ARG A 448 -14.24 -22.65 24.93
CA ARG A 448 -12.94 -23.32 24.96
C ARG A 448 -11.97 -22.84 23.90
N ARG A 449 -12.44 -22.60 22.68
CA ARG A 449 -11.61 -22.05 21.61
C ARG A 449 -11.23 -20.59 21.89
N THR A 450 -12.15 -19.79 22.43
CA THR A 450 -11.91 -18.39 22.79
C THR A 450 -10.90 -18.26 23.93
N LEU A 451 -11.09 -19.01 25.01
CA LEU A 451 -10.22 -18.94 26.19
C LEU A 451 -8.88 -19.66 26.00
N ARG A 452 -8.80 -20.61 25.05
CA ARG A 452 -7.59 -21.38 24.73
C ARG A 452 -6.98 -22.16 25.92
N ILE A 453 -7.78 -22.41 26.96
CA ILE A 453 -7.38 -23.18 28.14
C ILE A 453 -7.85 -24.63 28.00
N ALA A 454 -6.99 -25.58 28.39
CA ALA A 454 -7.25 -27.01 28.26
C ALA A 454 -8.35 -27.54 29.20
N ALA A 455 -8.51 -26.94 30.38
CA ALA A 455 -9.50 -27.32 31.39
C ALA A 455 -10.27 -26.08 31.88
N ILE A 456 -11.58 -26.06 31.62
CA ILE A 456 -12.48 -24.93 31.89
C ILE A 456 -13.56 -25.34 32.91
N ASP A 457 -13.74 -26.64 33.09
CA ASP A 457 -14.65 -27.22 34.06
C ASP A 457 -14.17 -26.91 35.48
N GLY A 458 -15.09 -26.41 36.31
CA GLY A 458 -14.90 -26.47 37.76
C GLY A 458 -14.90 -27.94 38.23
N PRO A 459 -14.23 -28.26 39.35
CA PRO A 459 -14.15 -29.63 39.86
C PRO A 459 -15.53 -30.29 40.09
N ALA A 460 -16.59 -29.49 40.32
CA ALA A 460 -17.97 -29.94 40.48
C ALA A 460 -18.64 -30.46 39.18
N SER A 461 -18.24 -29.97 38.00
CA SER A 461 -18.85 -30.33 36.70
C SER A 461 -18.43 -31.71 36.17
N GLN A 462 -17.41 -32.33 36.78
CA GLN A 462 -16.93 -33.67 36.37
C GLN A 462 -17.80 -34.81 36.93
N ALA A 463 -18.72 -34.54 37.86
CA ALA A 463 -19.29 -35.59 38.70
C ALA A 463 -20.57 -36.28 38.18
N LYS A 464 -21.41 -35.70 37.30
CA LYS A 464 -22.62 -36.40 36.78
C LYS A 464 -22.98 -35.96 35.35
N GLY A 465 -23.19 -36.93 34.46
CA GLY A 465 -23.37 -36.73 33.02
C GLY A 465 -24.67 -36.04 32.61
N GLY A 466 -24.54 -35.06 31.70
CA GLY A 466 -25.62 -34.31 31.06
C GLY A 466 -25.30 -32.81 30.99
N TRP A 467 -25.78 -32.13 29.95
CA TRP A 467 -25.85 -30.66 29.92
C TRP A 467 -27.07 -30.21 30.74
N PRO A 468 -27.01 -29.10 31.49
CA PRO A 468 -26.01 -28.03 31.47
C PRO A 468 -24.84 -28.20 32.46
N ARG A 469 -23.68 -27.61 32.14
CA ARG A 469 -22.45 -27.64 32.98
C ARG A 469 -22.13 -26.26 33.55
N THR A 470 -21.78 -26.18 34.83
CA THR A 470 -21.27 -24.96 35.48
C THR A 470 -19.78 -24.80 35.21
N LEU A 471 -19.38 -23.61 34.74
CA LEU A 471 -17.98 -23.20 34.54
C LEU A 471 -17.43 -22.57 35.82
N ALA A 472 -16.12 -22.56 35.99
CA ALA A 472 -15.48 -22.00 37.19
C ALA A 472 -15.54 -20.46 37.25
N PHE A 473 -15.74 -19.79 36.12
CA PHE A 473 -15.70 -18.34 36.00
C PHE A 473 -17.04 -17.73 35.56
N SER A 474 -17.15 -16.41 35.69
CA SER A 474 -18.32 -15.63 35.26
C SER A 474 -18.36 -15.39 33.74
N ALA A 475 -19.53 -15.05 33.21
CA ALA A 475 -19.74 -14.71 31.79
C ALA A 475 -18.87 -13.52 31.32
N MET A 476 -18.40 -12.68 32.24
CA MET A 476 -17.46 -11.59 31.96
C MET A 476 -16.13 -12.07 31.37
N VAL A 477 -15.60 -13.21 31.83
CA VAL A 477 -14.29 -13.73 31.35
C VAL A 477 -14.30 -14.04 29.85
N PRO A 478 -15.18 -14.91 29.32
CA PRO A 478 -15.21 -15.20 27.89
C PRO A 478 -15.58 -13.97 27.06
N GLY A 479 -16.49 -13.10 27.54
CA GLY A 479 -16.89 -11.88 26.82
C GLY A 479 -15.74 -10.89 26.63
N VAL A 480 -14.98 -10.62 27.69
CA VAL A 480 -13.79 -9.75 27.61
C VAL A 480 -12.70 -10.37 26.74
N CYS A 481 -12.48 -11.69 26.83
CA CYS A 481 -11.48 -12.36 26.00
C CYS A 481 -11.85 -12.34 24.51
N GLU A 482 -13.12 -12.55 24.16
CA GLU A 482 -13.62 -12.43 22.79
C GLU A 482 -13.43 -11.00 22.26
N GLN A 483 -13.74 -10.00 23.07
CA GLN A 483 -13.60 -8.60 22.68
C GLN A 483 -12.13 -8.19 22.50
N VAL A 484 -11.22 -8.67 23.35
CA VAL A 484 -9.77 -8.46 23.19
C VAL A 484 -9.23 -9.21 21.96
N GLU A 485 -9.69 -10.44 21.70
CA GLU A 485 -9.33 -11.16 20.48
C GLU A 485 -9.80 -10.43 19.22
N LYS A 486 -11.05 -9.92 19.23
CA LYS A 486 -11.60 -9.09 18.15
C LYS A 486 -10.78 -7.82 17.94
N TYR A 487 -10.44 -7.11 19.02
CA TYR A 487 -9.56 -5.93 18.99
C TYR A 487 -8.22 -6.24 18.32
N ILE A 488 -7.55 -7.33 18.73
CA ILE A 488 -6.27 -7.74 18.16
C ILE A 488 -6.40 -8.10 16.67
N CYS A 489 -7.47 -8.80 16.28
CA CYS A 489 -7.71 -9.18 14.88
C CYS A 489 -7.96 -7.94 14.00
N GLU A 490 -8.80 -7.02 14.45
CA GLU A 490 -9.12 -5.77 13.74
C GLU A 490 -7.89 -4.85 13.64
N TYR A 491 -7.11 -4.75 14.72
CA TYR A 491 -5.83 -4.04 14.74
C TYR A 491 -4.87 -4.58 13.68
N TYR A 492 -4.67 -5.89 13.63
CA TYR A 492 -3.75 -6.50 12.65
C TYR A 492 -4.29 -6.48 11.21
N ALA A 493 -5.61 -6.53 11.03
CA ALA A 493 -6.23 -6.36 9.72
C ALA A 493 -5.83 -5.02 9.10
N PHE A 494 -5.91 -3.94 9.89
CA PHE A 494 -5.47 -2.62 9.47
C PHE A 494 -3.95 -2.51 9.38
N ALA A 495 -3.22 -2.97 10.40
CA ALA A 495 -1.76 -2.86 10.43
C ALA A 495 -1.07 -3.58 9.26
N SER A 496 -1.65 -4.69 8.76
CA SER A 496 -1.12 -5.43 7.61
C SER A 496 -1.02 -4.59 6.34
N GLY A 497 -1.93 -3.62 6.15
CA GLY A 497 -1.90 -2.73 4.99
C GLY A 497 -0.86 -1.62 5.09
N ILE A 498 -0.44 -1.24 6.30
CA ILE A 498 0.59 -0.20 6.53
C ILE A 498 1.98 -0.80 6.51
N ALA A 499 2.15 -1.97 7.12
CA ALA A 499 3.42 -2.67 7.19
C ALA A 499 3.99 -2.99 5.79
N ALA A 500 3.13 -3.26 4.80
CA ALA A 500 3.52 -3.47 3.41
C ALA A 500 4.26 -2.27 2.77
N HIS A 501 4.06 -1.06 3.30
CA HIS A 501 4.63 0.17 2.75
C HIS A 501 5.75 0.76 3.61
N HIS A 502 6.25 0.03 4.61
CA HIS A 502 7.34 0.44 5.51
C HIS A 502 7.14 1.83 6.17
N ALA A 503 5.90 2.31 6.29
CA ALA A 503 5.61 3.62 6.86
C ALA A 503 5.83 3.67 8.37
N VAL A 504 5.65 2.54 9.06
CA VAL A 504 5.80 2.40 10.52
C VAL A 504 6.64 1.17 10.81
N GLY A 505 7.61 1.29 11.73
CA GLY A 505 8.44 0.16 12.15
C GLY A 505 7.62 -0.91 12.87
N LYS A 506 7.92 -2.20 12.62
CA LYS A 506 7.25 -3.35 13.28
C LYS A 506 7.28 -3.22 14.81
N ALA A 507 8.39 -2.76 15.36
CA ALA A 507 8.55 -2.55 16.80
C ALA A 507 7.60 -1.49 17.35
N ASP A 508 7.37 -0.40 16.61
CA ASP A 508 6.48 0.70 17.03
C ASP A 508 5.02 0.24 17.00
N LEU A 509 4.64 -0.52 15.98
CA LEU A 509 3.32 -1.17 15.88
C LEU A 509 3.09 -2.11 17.08
N ASP A 510 4.03 -3.02 17.31
CA ASP A 510 3.93 -4.00 18.40
C ASP A 510 3.86 -3.32 19.78
N ASP A 511 4.59 -2.20 19.96
CA ASP A 511 4.53 -1.40 21.18
C ASP A 511 3.20 -0.66 21.38
N VAL A 512 2.61 -0.12 20.30
CA VAL A 512 1.28 0.52 20.37
C VAL A 512 0.22 -0.52 20.76
N LEU A 513 0.26 -1.71 20.16
CA LEU A 513 -0.64 -2.81 20.51
C LEU A 513 -0.46 -3.21 21.98
N ARG A 514 0.79 -3.43 22.41
CA ARG A 514 1.11 -3.82 23.79
C ARG A 514 0.53 -2.84 24.80
N ARG A 515 0.78 -1.54 24.62
CA ARG A 515 0.25 -0.48 25.51
C ARG A 515 -1.27 -0.44 25.49
N ALA A 516 -1.91 -0.66 24.34
CA ALA A 516 -3.36 -0.65 24.24
C ALA A 516 -4.00 -1.84 24.96
N VAL A 517 -3.50 -3.06 24.73
CA VAL A 517 -3.99 -4.29 25.40
C VAL A 517 -3.73 -4.24 26.90
N ASP A 518 -2.52 -3.83 27.33
CA ASP A 518 -2.22 -3.64 28.76
C ASP A 518 -3.15 -2.60 29.39
N ASN A 519 -3.43 -1.48 28.70
CA ASN A 519 -4.35 -0.48 29.21
C ASN A 519 -5.79 -1.00 29.32
N LEU A 520 -6.27 -1.76 28.33
CA LEU A 520 -7.60 -2.37 28.34
C LEU A 520 -7.75 -3.34 29.52
N LEU A 521 -6.81 -4.28 29.68
CA LEU A 521 -6.85 -5.28 30.73
C LEU A 521 -6.65 -4.69 32.13
N VAL A 522 -5.66 -3.80 32.31
CA VAL A 522 -5.33 -3.26 33.63
C VAL A 522 -6.43 -2.29 34.13
N ARG A 523 -6.92 -1.41 33.25
CA ARG A 523 -7.86 -0.34 33.65
C ARG A 523 -9.30 -0.82 33.74
N TYR A 524 -9.75 -1.65 32.80
CA TYR A 524 -11.17 -2.02 32.71
C TYR A 524 -11.49 -3.38 33.33
N VAL A 525 -10.49 -4.26 33.54
CA VAL A 525 -10.72 -5.59 34.13
C VAL A 525 -10.08 -5.70 35.50
N HIS A 526 -8.77 -5.46 35.59
CA HIS A 526 -8.04 -5.59 36.86
C HIS A 526 -8.49 -4.55 37.90
N GLN A 527 -8.66 -3.28 37.52
CA GLN A 527 -9.02 -2.23 38.49
C GLN A 527 -10.40 -2.46 39.14
N PRO A 528 -11.49 -2.77 38.40
CA PRO A 528 -12.78 -3.10 39.01
C PRO A 528 -12.71 -4.33 39.93
N LEU A 529 -12.08 -5.43 39.47
CA LEU A 529 -11.90 -6.63 40.29
C LEU A 529 -11.08 -6.36 41.55
N ARG A 530 -10.04 -5.52 41.44
CA ARG A 530 -9.24 -5.08 42.58
C ARG A 530 -10.07 -4.25 43.56
N THR A 531 -10.88 -3.31 43.08
CA THR A 531 -11.76 -2.52 43.98
C THR A 531 -12.80 -3.40 44.69
N LEU A 532 -13.33 -4.43 44.01
CA LEU A 532 -14.22 -5.41 44.59
C LEU A 532 -13.53 -6.24 45.70
N VAL A 533 -12.28 -6.64 45.47
CA VAL A 533 -11.47 -7.40 46.43
C VAL A 533 -11.05 -6.55 47.64
N GLU A 534 -10.54 -5.34 47.41
CA GLU A 534 -10.05 -4.44 48.47
C GLU A 534 -11.21 -3.80 49.26
N GLY A 535 -12.45 -3.87 48.76
CA GLY A 535 -13.65 -3.36 49.43
C GLY A 535 -13.69 -1.83 49.54
N GLN A 536 -12.86 -1.12 48.78
CA GLN A 536 -12.79 0.34 48.76
C GLN A 536 -13.55 0.89 47.56
N GLY A 537 -14.89 0.85 47.63
CA GLY A 537 -15.73 1.68 46.78
C GLY A 537 -15.75 3.11 47.33
N THR A 538 -15.27 4.09 46.57
CA THR A 538 -15.32 5.53 46.91
C THR A 538 -16.67 6.19 46.59
N GLY A 539 -17.69 5.41 46.20
CA GLY A 539 -19.04 5.89 45.90
C GLY A 539 -20.04 5.61 47.03
N ALA A 540 -21.07 6.45 47.15
CA ALA A 540 -22.11 6.45 48.19
C ALA A 540 -23.03 5.21 48.24
N GLY A 541 -22.62 4.08 47.66
CA GLY A 541 -23.16 2.73 47.88
C GLY A 541 -22.23 1.84 48.72
N ALA A 542 -21.24 2.43 49.39
CA ALA A 542 -20.19 1.79 50.20
C ALA A 542 -20.68 1.17 51.53
N GLY A 543 -21.77 0.40 51.49
CA GLY A 543 -22.33 -0.33 52.64
C GLY A 543 -22.02 -1.83 52.68
N ALA A 544 -21.44 -2.40 51.62
CA ALA A 544 -21.20 -3.84 51.55
C ALA A 544 -19.77 -4.11 51.05
N GLY A 545 -18.86 -4.49 51.96
CA GLY A 545 -17.73 -5.32 51.53
C GLY A 545 -18.30 -6.53 50.82
N GLY A 546 -17.79 -6.87 49.63
CA GLY A 546 -18.35 -7.91 48.78
C GLY A 546 -18.69 -9.18 49.55
N ASN A 547 -19.83 -9.79 49.21
CA ASN A 547 -20.21 -11.07 49.82
C ASN A 547 -19.12 -12.11 49.53
N LEU A 548 -18.86 -13.04 50.46
CA LEU A 548 -17.82 -14.06 50.32
C LEU A 548 -17.89 -14.78 48.97
N ALA A 549 -19.10 -15.07 48.47
CA ALA A 549 -19.33 -15.66 47.16
C ALA A 549 -18.81 -14.79 45.98
N GLN A 550 -18.98 -13.46 46.04
CA GLN A 550 -18.51 -12.54 45.01
C GLN A 550 -16.99 -12.44 44.98
N ILE A 551 -16.34 -12.42 46.15
CA ILE A 551 -14.87 -12.38 46.24
C ILE A 551 -14.26 -13.71 45.78
N LEU A 552 -14.89 -14.84 46.11
CA LEU A 552 -14.49 -16.15 45.60
C LEU A 552 -14.65 -16.23 44.07
N GLN A 553 -15.74 -15.71 43.51
CA GLN A 553 -15.91 -15.66 42.06
C GLN A 553 -14.91 -14.70 41.40
N ALA A 554 -14.60 -13.56 42.03
CA ALA A 554 -13.57 -12.64 41.56
C ALA A 554 -12.19 -13.30 41.55
N TYR A 555 -11.86 -14.13 42.54
CA TYR A 555 -10.64 -14.93 42.55
C TYR A 555 -10.58 -15.89 41.34
N LEU A 556 -11.66 -16.63 41.07
CA LEU A 556 -11.72 -17.54 39.93
C LEU A 556 -11.63 -16.81 38.58
N ASN A 557 -12.24 -15.63 38.47
CA ASN A 557 -12.13 -14.79 37.29
C ASN A 557 -10.69 -14.27 37.10
N LEU A 558 -10.03 -13.82 38.19
CA LEU A 558 -8.63 -13.37 38.17
C LEU A 558 -7.67 -14.51 37.77
N ASP A 559 -7.91 -15.73 38.25
CA ASP A 559 -7.14 -16.92 37.88
C ASP A 559 -7.30 -17.25 36.40
N ALA A 560 -8.54 -17.21 35.90
CA ALA A 560 -8.82 -17.41 34.48
C ALA A 560 -8.14 -16.34 33.61
N PHE A 561 -8.20 -15.05 33.99
CA PHE A 561 -7.51 -13.98 33.28
C PHE A 561 -5.99 -14.10 33.32
N ALA A 562 -5.41 -14.57 34.44
CA ALA A 562 -3.97 -14.83 34.52
C ALA A 562 -3.55 -15.95 33.54
N MET A 563 -4.37 -17.01 33.41
CA MET A 563 -4.10 -18.07 32.43
C MET A 563 -4.28 -17.60 30.98
N VAL A 564 -5.36 -16.87 30.67
CA VAL A 564 -5.60 -16.36 29.31
C VAL A 564 -4.54 -15.33 28.90
N SER A 565 -4.19 -14.39 29.78
CA SER A 565 -3.14 -13.40 29.50
C SER A 565 -1.78 -14.06 29.23
N ALA A 566 -1.43 -15.12 29.97
CA ALA A 566 -0.21 -15.89 29.71
C ALA A 566 -0.25 -16.65 28.37
N GLU A 567 -1.42 -17.11 27.92
CA GLU A 567 -1.59 -17.74 26.60
C GLU A 567 -1.46 -16.73 25.46
N VAL A 568 -2.13 -15.57 25.58
CA VAL A 568 -2.05 -14.47 24.63
C VAL A 568 -0.61 -13.93 24.56
N GLU A 569 0.04 -13.78 25.70
CA GLU A 569 1.44 -13.40 25.79
C GLU A 569 2.34 -14.44 25.12
N ARG A 570 2.08 -15.74 25.25
CA ARG A 570 2.86 -16.77 24.55
C ARG A 570 2.71 -16.70 23.03
N ASP A 571 1.51 -16.49 22.53
CA ASP A 571 1.24 -16.34 21.11
C ASP A 571 1.94 -15.10 20.55
N LEU A 572 1.85 -13.97 21.26
CA LEU A 572 2.51 -12.73 20.88
C LEU A 572 4.04 -12.80 21.05
N ALA A 573 4.55 -13.48 22.07
CA ALA A 573 5.98 -13.65 22.34
C ALA A 573 6.63 -14.60 21.32
N SER A 574 5.95 -15.68 20.93
CA SER A 574 6.45 -16.66 19.98
C SER A 574 6.79 -16.06 18.61
N LYS A 575 6.04 -15.03 18.19
CA LYS A 575 6.20 -14.38 16.88
C LYS A 575 6.82 -12.97 16.96
N ARG A 576 6.55 -12.22 18.04
CA ARG A 576 6.86 -10.77 18.12
C ARG A 576 7.53 -10.30 19.41
N ARG A 577 7.86 -11.22 20.34
CA ARG A 577 8.53 -10.90 21.63
C ARG A 577 7.80 -9.83 22.48
N ILE A 578 6.47 -9.76 22.38
CA ILE A 578 5.66 -8.86 23.20
C ILE A 578 5.40 -9.53 24.55
N THR A 579 5.70 -8.84 25.64
CA THR A 579 5.38 -9.26 27.02
C THR A 579 4.37 -8.30 27.64
N LEU A 580 3.37 -8.83 28.35
CA LEU A 580 2.26 -8.04 28.90
C LEU A 580 2.48 -7.74 30.39
N GLN A 581 2.28 -6.50 30.81
CA GLN A 581 2.30 -6.13 32.23
C GLN A 581 1.01 -6.57 32.95
N ALA A 582 -0.06 -6.79 32.19
CA ALA A 582 -1.33 -7.27 32.73
C ALA A 582 -1.18 -8.64 33.42
N THR A 583 -0.35 -9.55 32.88
CA THR A 583 -0.16 -10.91 33.41
C THR A 583 0.32 -10.88 34.87
N GLU A 584 1.39 -10.13 35.17
CA GLU A 584 1.92 -9.98 36.53
C GLU A 584 0.93 -9.25 37.46
N SER A 585 0.19 -8.28 36.92
CA SER A 585 -0.85 -7.55 37.66
C SER A 585 -1.99 -8.48 38.10
N PHE A 586 -2.46 -9.37 37.23
CA PHE A 586 -3.50 -10.35 37.57
C PHE A 586 -3.02 -11.37 38.61
N VAL A 587 -1.76 -11.83 38.52
CA VAL A 587 -1.18 -12.73 39.53
C VAL A 587 -1.11 -12.05 40.90
N THR A 588 -0.72 -10.78 40.95
CA THR A 588 -0.67 -10.01 42.20
C THR A 588 -2.07 -9.77 42.78
N ALA A 589 -3.04 -9.43 41.94
CA ALA A 589 -4.43 -9.27 42.35
C ALA A 589 -5.04 -10.57 42.87
N LYS A 590 -4.70 -11.71 42.24
CA LYS A 590 -5.08 -13.06 42.69
C LYS A 590 -4.58 -13.32 44.12
N GLN A 591 -3.31 -13.04 44.41
CA GLN A 591 -2.75 -13.20 45.77
C GLN A 591 -3.42 -12.27 46.80
N SER A 592 -3.76 -11.04 46.40
CA SER A 592 -4.52 -10.11 47.24
C SER A 592 -5.92 -10.63 47.56
N ALA A 593 -6.60 -11.24 46.57
CA ALA A 593 -7.89 -11.88 46.76
C ALA A 593 -7.81 -13.09 47.69
N GLU A 594 -6.78 -13.94 47.57
CA GLU A 594 -6.53 -15.05 48.51
C GLU A 594 -6.40 -14.54 49.95
N LYS A 595 -5.56 -13.52 50.16
CA LYS A 595 -5.40 -12.91 51.48
C LYS A 595 -6.71 -12.37 52.04
N ARG A 596 -7.51 -11.70 51.21
CA ARG A 596 -8.81 -11.16 51.62
C ARG A 596 -9.79 -12.27 52.01
N ILE A 597 -9.81 -13.37 51.26
CA ILE A 597 -10.63 -14.55 51.57
C ILE A 597 -10.23 -15.07 52.95
N TYR A 598 -8.92 -15.22 53.23
CA TYR A 598 -8.44 -15.64 54.56
C TYR A 598 -8.87 -14.70 55.66
N ASP A 599 -8.70 -13.39 55.49
CA ASP A 599 -9.10 -12.39 56.48
C ASP A 599 -10.61 -12.46 56.78
N MET A 600 -11.45 -12.71 55.78
CA MET A 600 -12.90 -12.85 55.95
C MET A 600 -13.28 -14.13 56.69
N PHE A 601 -12.66 -15.26 56.35
CA PHE A 601 -12.86 -16.52 57.07
C PHE A 601 -12.41 -16.40 58.52
N ASN A 602 -11.21 -15.86 58.76
CA ASN A 602 -10.67 -15.67 60.11
C ASN A 602 -11.52 -14.71 60.94
N ARG A 603 -12.02 -13.62 60.35
CA ARG A 603 -12.95 -12.71 61.02
C ARG A 603 -14.26 -13.42 61.39
N LYS A 604 -14.83 -14.21 60.48
CA LYS A 604 -16.05 -14.98 60.77
C LYS A 604 -15.84 -16.01 61.87
N ILE A 605 -14.70 -16.69 61.86
CA ILE A 605 -14.34 -17.64 62.92
C ILE A 605 -14.15 -16.92 64.25
N SER A 606 -13.49 -15.75 64.27
CA SER A 606 -13.39 -14.92 65.47
C SER A 606 -14.76 -14.49 66.01
N GLU A 607 -15.70 -14.08 65.14
CA GLU A 607 -17.08 -13.75 65.54
C GLU A 607 -17.77 -14.95 66.23
N PHE A 608 -17.54 -16.18 65.75
CA PHE A 608 -18.04 -17.39 66.42
C PHE A 608 -17.33 -17.68 67.75
N ILE A 609 -16.03 -17.40 67.85
CA ILE A 609 -15.26 -17.58 69.10
C ILE A 609 -15.66 -16.54 70.15
N GLU A 610 -16.00 -15.31 69.76
CA GLU A 610 -16.51 -14.29 70.68
C GLU A 610 -17.85 -14.68 71.32
N LEU A 611 -18.65 -15.49 70.62
CA LEU A 611 -19.90 -16.09 71.14
C LEU A 611 -19.65 -17.27 72.08
N ALA A 612 -18.39 -17.67 72.31
CA ALA A 612 -18.07 -18.80 73.18
C ALA A 612 -18.26 -18.43 74.66
N GLU A 613 -19.38 -18.86 75.23
CA GLU A 613 -19.66 -18.75 76.66
C GLU A 613 -19.28 -20.05 77.37
N TYR A 614 -18.10 -20.08 77.97
CA TYR A 614 -17.66 -21.21 78.80
C TYR A 614 -17.87 -20.92 80.29
N ASP A 615 -18.52 -21.84 80.99
CA ASP A 615 -18.41 -21.95 82.46
C ASP A 615 -17.11 -22.70 82.80
N PHE A 616 -16.12 -21.96 83.31
CA PHE A 616 -14.81 -22.52 83.66
C PHE A 616 -14.80 -23.28 85.01
N MET A 617 -15.90 -23.24 85.78
CA MET A 617 -16.05 -23.90 87.09
C MET A 617 -17.43 -24.55 87.28
N PRO A 618 -17.87 -25.49 86.42
CA PRO A 618 -19.15 -26.18 86.57
C PRO A 618 -19.24 -26.91 87.92
N THR A 619 -20.24 -26.57 88.73
CA THR A 619 -20.41 -27.05 90.12
C THR A 619 -21.28 -28.29 90.29
N GLY A 620 -21.89 -28.79 89.21
CA GLY A 620 -22.82 -29.93 89.25
C GLY A 620 -22.20 -31.25 88.82
N THR A 621 -22.39 -32.30 89.62
CA THR A 621 -22.24 -33.72 89.23
C THR A 621 -23.28 -34.19 88.18
N GLY A 622 -24.10 -33.28 87.66
CA GLY A 622 -25.09 -33.51 86.61
C GLY A 622 -24.58 -33.40 85.16
N SER A 623 -23.34 -32.95 84.93
CA SER A 623 -22.79 -32.80 83.57
C SER A 623 -22.19 -34.09 82.99
N SER A 624 -22.36 -35.24 83.64
CA SER A 624 -21.98 -36.55 83.06
C SER A 624 -22.91 -37.02 81.92
N ALA A 625 -23.88 -36.22 81.47
CA ALA A 625 -24.91 -36.66 80.53
C ALA A 625 -25.12 -35.78 79.28
N ASN A 626 -24.35 -34.71 79.06
CA ASN A 626 -24.37 -34.03 77.75
C ASN A 626 -22.99 -34.08 77.12
N LYS A 627 -22.72 -35.16 76.37
CA LYS A 627 -21.72 -35.23 75.29
C LYS A 627 -22.14 -34.35 74.10
N VAL A 628 -22.70 -33.18 74.40
CA VAL A 628 -23.26 -32.25 73.43
C VAL A 628 -22.17 -31.21 73.24
N PRO A 629 -21.53 -31.14 72.06
CA PRO A 629 -20.56 -30.10 71.78
C PRO A 629 -21.16 -28.72 71.99
N SER A 630 -20.32 -27.77 72.39
CA SER A 630 -20.70 -26.38 72.60
C SER A 630 -21.51 -25.82 71.41
N PRO A 631 -22.57 -25.03 71.65
CA PRO A 631 -23.50 -24.59 70.61
C PRO A 631 -22.80 -23.80 69.50
N TYR A 632 -21.87 -22.90 69.88
CA TYR A 632 -21.11 -22.10 68.90
C TYR A 632 -20.26 -22.97 67.95
N LEU A 633 -19.71 -24.11 68.41
CA LEU A 633 -18.95 -25.03 67.57
C LEU A 633 -19.85 -25.79 66.60
N ARG A 634 -21.07 -26.14 67.01
CA ARG A 634 -22.05 -26.75 66.13
C ARG A 634 -22.49 -25.78 65.04
N ASP A 635 -22.76 -24.54 65.41
CA ASP A 635 -23.12 -23.49 64.47
C ASP A 635 -21.96 -23.15 63.52
N LEU A 636 -20.73 -23.13 64.03
CA LEU A 636 -19.52 -22.98 63.22
C LEU A 636 -19.32 -24.14 62.25
N VAL A 637 -19.47 -25.39 62.70
CA VAL A 637 -19.37 -26.57 61.81
C VAL A 637 -20.50 -26.58 60.78
N ASN A 638 -21.72 -26.19 61.17
CA ASN A 638 -22.84 -26.05 60.22
C ASN A 638 -22.57 -24.94 59.19
N PHE A 639 -22.00 -23.81 59.61
CA PHE A 639 -21.57 -22.73 58.72
C PHE A 639 -20.47 -23.20 57.77
N LEU A 640 -19.39 -23.80 58.28
CA LEU A 640 -18.29 -24.34 57.48
C LEU A 640 -18.79 -25.40 56.50
N THR A 641 -19.70 -26.28 56.93
CA THR A 641 -20.34 -27.29 56.09
C THR A 641 -21.23 -26.65 55.01
N GLY A 642 -22.00 -25.62 55.36
CA GLY A 642 -22.83 -24.86 54.42
C GLY A 642 -21.99 -24.14 53.36
N VAL A 643 -20.90 -23.49 53.77
CA VAL A 643 -19.93 -22.83 52.89
C VAL A 643 -19.17 -23.85 52.03
N LEU A 644 -18.85 -25.02 52.60
CA LEU A 644 -18.18 -26.13 51.90
C LEU A 644 -19.01 -26.67 50.73
N TYR A 645 -20.31 -26.87 50.92
CA TYR A 645 -21.19 -27.42 49.88
C TYR A 645 -21.77 -26.37 48.92
N SER A 646 -21.79 -25.09 49.29
CA SER A 646 -22.44 -24.05 48.46
C SER A 646 -21.48 -23.14 47.71
N THR A 647 -20.39 -22.68 48.33
CA THR A 647 -19.51 -21.64 47.75
C THR A 647 -18.10 -22.15 47.46
N LEU A 648 -17.62 -23.15 48.19
CA LEU A 648 -16.29 -23.73 47.98
C LEU A 648 -16.27 -24.85 46.95
N ASP A 649 -17.41 -25.32 46.43
CA ASP A 649 -17.43 -26.47 45.51
C ASP A 649 -16.71 -26.18 44.18
N ASN A 650 -16.81 -24.94 43.69
CA ASN A 650 -16.21 -24.50 42.43
C ASN A 650 -14.72 -24.10 42.53
N LEU A 651 -14.12 -24.12 43.73
CA LEU A 651 -12.72 -23.74 43.92
C LEU A 651 -11.72 -24.87 43.59
N PRO A 652 -10.46 -24.56 43.24
CA PRO A 652 -9.40 -25.55 43.15
C PRO A 652 -9.18 -26.28 44.49
N ASN A 653 -8.97 -27.60 44.46
CA ASN A 653 -8.77 -28.41 45.67
C ASN A 653 -7.56 -27.95 46.50
N GLU A 654 -6.54 -27.38 45.86
CA GLU A 654 -5.37 -26.81 46.54
C GLU A 654 -5.73 -25.61 47.42
N LEU A 655 -6.54 -24.68 46.88
CA LEU A 655 -7.00 -23.53 47.65
C LEU A 655 -7.99 -23.95 48.74
N LYS A 656 -8.89 -24.90 48.47
CA LYS A 656 -9.79 -25.44 49.51
C LYS A 656 -8.99 -25.97 50.71
N ARG A 657 -8.00 -26.82 50.45
CA ARG A 657 -7.10 -27.38 51.48
C ARG A 657 -6.43 -26.31 52.32
N PHE A 658 -5.92 -25.27 51.66
CA PHE A 658 -5.21 -24.19 52.32
C PHE A 658 -6.15 -23.31 53.16
N ILE A 659 -7.33 -22.96 52.62
CA ILE A 659 -8.38 -22.24 53.37
C ILE A 659 -8.76 -23.03 54.63
N TYR A 660 -8.94 -24.36 54.53
CA TYR A 660 -9.26 -25.18 55.70
C TYR A 660 -8.14 -25.17 56.72
N PHE A 661 -6.90 -25.40 56.29
CA PHE A 661 -5.75 -25.37 57.18
C PHE A 661 -5.69 -24.08 57.99
N GLU A 662 -5.76 -22.92 57.32
CA GLU A 662 -5.66 -21.61 57.96
C GLU A 662 -6.86 -21.32 58.87
N ALA A 663 -8.08 -21.65 58.43
CA ALA A 663 -9.30 -21.49 59.21
C ALA A 663 -9.27 -22.31 60.51
N PHE A 664 -8.88 -23.59 60.41
CA PHE A 664 -8.79 -24.45 61.58
C PHE A 664 -7.60 -24.10 62.48
N ASP A 665 -6.51 -23.54 61.93
CA ASP A 665 -5.36 -23.09 62.72
C ASP A 665 -5.72 -21.87 63.54
N HIS A 666 -6.41 -20.91 62.91
CA HIS A 666 -6.97 -19.76 63.60
C HIS A 666 -7.99 -20.18 64.67
N LEU A 667 -8.86 -21.15 64.38
CA LEU A 667 -9.78 -21.73 65.37
C LEU A 667 -9.04 -22.39 66.54
N ALA A 668 -8.04 -23.22 66.26
CA ALA A 668 -7.28 -23.94 67.28
C ALA A 668 -6.51 -22.97 68.18
N ASN A 669 -5.88 -21.94 67.60
CA ASN A 669 -5.19 -20.88 68.33
C ASN A 669 -6.18 -20.03 69.15
N GLY A 670 -7.32 -19.64 68.58
CA GLY A 670 -8.34 -18.88 69.31
C GLY A 670 -8.96 -19.66 70.48
N MET A 671 -9.19 -20.97 70.34
CA MET A 671 -9.61 -21.83 71.45
C MET A 671 -8.52 -21.97 72.53
N MET A 672 -7.24 -22.01 72.15
CA MET A 672 -6.12 -22.01 73.08
C MET A 672 -6.05 -20.69 73.86
N ASP A 673 -6.21 -19.56 73.17
CA ASP A 673 -6.21 -18.22 73.76
C ASP A 673 -7.37 -18.00 74.72
N LEU A 674 -8.53 -18.60 74.46
CA LEU A 674 -9.69 -18.56 75.37
C LEU A 674 -9.37 -19.16 76.75
N ILE A 675 -8.62 -20.26 76.78
CA ILE A 675 -8.18 -20.91 78.03
C ILE A 675 -7.00 -20.17 78.65
N LEU A 676 -6.10 -19.60 77.83
CA LEU A 676 -4.95 -18.82 78.29
C LEU A 676 -5.31 -17.40 78.75
N ASN A 677 -6.50 -16.89 78.43
CA ASN A 677 -6.94 -15.54 78.73
C ASN A 677 -6.76 -15.17 80.22
N PRO A 678 -6.10 -14.05 80.55
CA PRO A 678 -5.80 -13.65 81.93
C PRO A 678 -7.04 -13.42 82.81
N SER A 679 -8.21 -13.19 82.19
CA SER A 679 -9.50 -13.07 82.90
C SER A 679 -9.94 -14.40 83.53
N VAL A 680 -9.53 -15.53 82.98
CA VAL A 680 -9.82 -16.87 83.50
C VAL A 680 -8.76 -17.22 84.55
N ARG A 681 -9.12 -17.12 85.84
CA ARG A 681 -8.20 -17.37 86.97
C ARG A 681 -8.18 -18.83 87.45
N ARG A 682 -9.24 -19.59 87.18
CA ARG A 682 -9.47 -20.95 87.72
C ARG A 682 -10.17 -21.81 86.70
N ILE A 683 -9.73 -23.06 86.56
CA ILE A 683 -10.30 -24.08 85.65
C ILE A 683 -10.46 -25.39 86.43
N ASN A 684 -11.64 -26.04 86.40
CA ASN A 684 -11.85 -27.34 87.02
C ASN A 684 -11.72 -28.53 86.03
N MET A 685 -11.62 -29.76 86.57
CA MET A 685 -11.53 -30.99 85.76
C MET A 685 -12.78 -31.24 84.90
N ALA A 686 -13.97 -30.89 85.40
CA ALA A 686 -15.21 -31.06 84.65
C ALA A 686 -15.28 -30.17 83.38
N PHE A 687 -14.70 -28.97 83.42
CA PHE A 687 -14.49 -28.11 82.26
C PHE A 687 -13.48 -28.73 81.29
N VAL A 688 -12.36 -29.26 81.78
CA VAL A 688 -11.37 -29.93 80.93
C VAL A 688 -12.00 -31.11 80.19
N ASP A 689 -12.91 -31.84 80.83
CA ASP A 689 -13.64 -32.94 80.21
C ASP A 689 -14.66 -32.48 79.16
N HIS A 690 -15.34 -31.36 79.40
CA HIS A 690 -16.24 -30.73 78.43
C HIS A 690 -15.46 -30.19 77.21
N PHE A 691 -14.38 -29.46 77.44
CA PHE A 691 -13.50 -28.93 76.40
C PHE A 691 -12.82 -30.04 75.57
N ALA A 692 -12.51 -31.18 76.20
CA ALA A 692 -12.01 -32.34 75.48
C ALA A 692 -13.04 -32.96 74.53
N GLY A 693 -14.33 -32.91 74.88
CA GLY A 693 -15.43 -33.31 74.01
C GLY A 693 -15.60 -32.39 72.80
N ASP A 694 -15.42 -31.08 73.00
CA ASP A 694 -15.43 -30.07 71.94
C ASP A 694 -14.28 -30.27 70.93
N VAL A 695 -13.06 -30.51 71.42
CA VAL A 695 -11.90 -30.79 70.55
C VAL A 695 -12.05 -32.13 69.82
N GLU A 696 -12.60 -33.16 70.46
CA GLU A 696 -12.90 -34.44 69.79
C GLU A 696 -13.96 -34.30 68.69
N PHE A 697 -14.95 -33.43 68.88
CA PHE A 697 -15.94 -33.11 67.84
C PHE A 697 -15.31 -32.45 66.62
N LEU A 698 -14.41 -31.48 66.81
CA LEU A 698 -13.69 -30.82 65.71
C LEU A 698 -12.71 -31.77 65.00
N GLU A 699 -11.97 -32.60 65.75
CA GLU A 699 -11.08 -33.62 65.16
C GLU A 699 -11.86 -34.63 64.30
N ARG A 700 -13.06 -35.05 64.75
CA ARG A 700 -13.93 -35.92 63.95
C ARG A 700 -14.39 -35.25 62.67
N PHE A 701 -14.70 -33.96 62.71
CA PHE A 701 -15.06 -33.19 61.52
C PHE A 701 -13.89 -33.09 60.53
N VAL A 702 -12.69 -32.75 61.00
CA VAL A 702 -11.47 -32.68 60.18
C VAL A 702 -11.07 -34.04 59.60
N ASN A 703 -11.20 -35.11 60.38
CA ASN A 703 -10.97 -36.47 59.90
C ASN A 703 -11.92 -36.86 58.77
N GLY A 704 -13.15 -36.31 58.76
CA GLY A 704 -14.11 -36.46 57.69
C GLY A 704 -13.74 -35.74 56.39
N LEU A 705 -12.86 -34.73 56.43
CA LEU A 705 -12.39 -33.98 55.25
C LEU A 705 -11.26 -34.71 54.49
N GLY A 706 -10.55 -35.63 55.14
CA GLY A 706 -9.56 -36.52 54.49
C GLY A 706 -8.16 -35.93 54.22
N ASP A 707 -7.85 -34.72 54.70
CA ASP A 707 -6.55 -34.07 54.51
C ASP A 707 -5.65 -34.15 55.76
N ALA A 708 -4.48 -34.79 55.62
CA ALA A 708 -3.55 -35.03 56.74
C ALA A 708 -2.96 -33.74 57.35
N ASN A 709 -2.72 -32.70 56.55
CA ASN A 709 -2.14 -31.44 57.03
C ASN A 709 -3.10 -30.66 57.96
N VAL A 710 -4.40 -30.82 57.77
CA VAL A 710 -5.43 -30.15 58.60
C VAL A 710 -5.64 -30.90 59.93
N GLN A 711 -5.37 -32.21 59.96
CA GLN A 711 -5.43 -33.00 61.20
C GLN A 711 -4.38 -32.55 62.22
N ASP A 712 -3.22 -32.11 61.72
CA ASP A 712 -2.09 -31.65 62.52
C ASP A 712 -2.36 -30.35 63.28
N THR A 713 -3.37 -29.59 62.87
CA THR A 713 -3.73 -28.28 63.41
C THR A 713 -4.23 -28.36 64.87
N PHE A 714 -4.98 -29.40 65.22
CA PHE A 714 -5.54 -29.59 66.57
C PHE A 714 -4.60 -30.32 67.54
N VAL A 715 -3.43 -30.78 67.09
CA VAL A 715 -2.48 -31.55 67.89
C VAL A 715 -2.03 -30.77 69.14
N VAL A 716 -1.84 -29.46 69.04
CA VAL A 716 -1.45 -28.61 70.18
C VAL A 716 -2.54 -28.62 71.26
N LEU A 717 -3.81 -28.48 70.88
CA LEU A 717 -4.94 -28.56 71.81
C LEU A 717 -5.07 -29.95 72.42
N ARG A 718 -4.90 -31.00 71.63
CA ARG A 718 -4.94 -32.39 72.12
C ARG A 718 -3.82 -32.68 73.11
N GLN A 719 -2.60 -32.25 72.84
CA GLN A 719 -1.47 -32.36 73.77
C GLN A 719 -1.75 -31.57 75.06
N THR A 720 -2.34 -30.38 74.94
CA THR A 720 -2.76 -29.54 76.09
C THR A 720 -3.77 -30.27 76.97
N ILE A 721 -4.82 -30.85 76.38
CA ILE A 721 -5.85 -31.61 77.09
C ILE A 721 -5.25 -32.86 77.75
N ASN A 722 -4.38 -33.58 77.05
CA ASN A 722 -3.71 -34.77 77.57
C ASN A 722 -2.82 -34.43 78.77
N LEU A 723 -2.18 -33.27 78.77
CA LEU A 723 -1.41 -32.77 79.91
C LEU A 723 -2.30 -32.39 81.09
N LEU A 724 -3.44 -31.73 80.83
CA LEU A 724 -4.41 -31.34 81.87
C LEU A 724 -5.10 -32.56 82.51
N ARG A 725 -5.32 -33.63 81.75
CA ARG A 725 -5.90 -34.89 82.24
C ARG A 725 -4.88 -35.81 82.94
N ALA A 726 -3.58 -35.67 82.66
CA ALA A 726 -2.54 -36.55 83.16
C ALA A 726 -2.56 -36.69 84.69
N GLU A 727 -2.49 -37.93 85.19
CA GLU A 727 -2.49 -38.23 86.63
C GLU A 727 -1.19 -37.77 87.32
N ASN A 728 -0.07 -37.82 86.59
CA ASN A 728 1.25 -37.36 87.04
C ASN A 728 1.79 -36.26 86.13
N PRO A 729 1.58 -34.97 86.47
CA PRO A 729 2.07 -33.86 85.65
C PRO A 729 3.60 -33.75 85.60
N ALA A 730 4.31 -34.41 86.52
CA ALA A 730 5.77 -34.45 86.58
C ALA A 730 6.41 -35.17 85.38
N GLU A 731 5.65 -35.99 84.63
CA GLU A 731 6.11 -36.67 83.41
C GLU A 731 6.49 -35.69 82.28
N TYR A 732 6.00 -34.45 82.32
CA TYR A 732 6.39 -33.40 81.37
C TYR A 732 7.83 -32.89 81.59
N LEU A 733 8.41 -33.09 82.78
CA LEU A 733 9.80 -32.71 83.07
C LEU A 733 10.82 -33.72 82.52
N ASP A 734 10.38 -34.94 82.18
CA ASP A 734 11.23 -35.93 81.53
C ASP A 734 11.37 -35.59 80.03
N ALA A 735 12.59 -35.24 79.61
CA ALA A 735 12.89 -34.84 78.24
C ALA A 735 12.49 -35.90 77.20
N THR A 736 12.51 -37.19 77.55
CA THR A 736 12.16 -38.28 76.63
C THR A 736 10.64 -38.41 76.43
N ILE A 737 9.86 -38.25 77.50
CA ILE A 737 8.40 -38.32 77.48
C ILE A 737 7.82 -37.03 76.91
N ALA A 738 8.39 -35.88 77.27
CA ALA A 738 8.03 -34.58 76.72
C ALA A 738 8.22 -34.53 75.19
N HIS A 739 9.34 -35.05 74.69
CA HIS A 739 9.59 -35.10 73.24
C HIS A 739 8.67 -36.08 72.50
N ARG A 740 8.21 -37.15 73.17
CA ARG A 740 7.33 -38.16 72.55
C ARG A 740 5.84 -37.80 72.59
N ARG A 741 5.37 -37.11 73.63
CA ARG A 741 3.93 -36.86 73.87
C ARG A 741 3.51 -35.39 73.84
N TYR A 742 4.44 -34.45 74.01
CA TYR A 742 4.14 -33.02 74.23
C TYR A 742 5.04 -32.08 73.40
N ASN A 743 5.51 -32.55 72.25
CA ASN A 743 6.54 -31.88 71.44
C ASN A 743 6.15 -30.50 70.86
N ARG A 744 4.85 -30.17 70.75
CA ARG A 744 4.38 -28.90 70.19
C ARG A 744 3.94 -27.88 71.25
N LEU A 745 4.00 -28.23 72.54
CA LEU A 745 3.60 -27.37 73.64
C LEU A 745 4.69 -26.36 74.02
N LYS A 746 4.34 -25.07 74.07
CA LYS A 746 5.22 -24.02 74.60
C LYS A 746 5.25 -24.08 76.13
N LYS A 747 6.47 -24.11 76.71
CA LYS A 747 6.69 -24.16 78.17
C LYS A 747 5.96 -23.02 78.93
N ALA A 748 5.86 -21.83 78.34
CA ALA A 748 5.15 -20.68 78.92
C ALA A 748 3.63 -20.91 79.06
N ASN A 749 3.01 -21.50 78.03
CA ASN A 749 1.57 -21.81 78.02
C ASN A 749 1.26 -22.89 79.07
N VAL A 750 2.15 -23.88 79.20
CA VAL A 750 2.03 -24.94 80.21
C VAL A 750 2.04 -24.37 81.63
N VAL A 751 2.93 -23.42 81.94
CA VAL A 751 2.97 -22.77 83.27
C VAL A 751 1.64 -22.06 83.57
N ALA A 752 1.14 -21.24 82.64
CA ALA A 752 -0.10 -20.49 82.84
C ALA A 752 -1.33 -21.40 83.04
N LEU A 753 -1.42 -22.50 82.31
CA LEU A 753 -2.51 -23.46 82.43
C LEU A 753 -2.47 -24.23 83.75
N MET A 754 -1.28 -24.66 84.18
CA MET A 754 -1.08 -25.40 85.43
C MET A 754 -1.33 -24.53 86.66
N GLU A 755 -1.03 -23.23 86.58
CA GLU A 755 -1.39 -22.27 87.63
C GLU A 755 -2.91 -22.12 87.80
N LYS A 756 -3.65 -21.99 86.69
CA LYS A 756 -5.11 -21.89 86.70
C LYS A 756 -5.77 -23.14 87.27
N LEU A 757 -5.22 -24.32 86.97
CA LEU A 757 -5.69 -25.59 87.50
C LEU A 757 -5.38 -25.78 88.99
N ASN A 758 -4.17 -25.40 89.42
CA ASN A 758 -3.76 -25.43 90.81
C ASN A 758 -4.61 -24.49 91.68
N ASN A 759 -4.92 -23.29 91.16
CA ASN A 759 -5.77 -22.31 91.83
C ASN A 759 -7.22 -22.77 92.03
N ALA A 760 -7.72 -23.67 91.17
CA ALA A 760 -9.06 -24.27 91.29
C ALA A 760 -9.08 -25.47 92.26
N ALA A 761 -8.06 -26.32 92.21
CA ALA A 761 -7.89 -27.47 93.12
C ALA A 761 -7.74 -27.06 94.60
N GLY A 762 -7.41 -25.80 94.87
CA GLY A 762 -7.36 -25.23 96.22
C GLY A 762 -8.72 -25.10 96.93
N LEU A 763 -9.85 -25.09 96.21
CA LEU A 763 -11.20 -24.93 96.79
C LEU A 763 -11.95 -26.25 97.02
N PHE A 764 -11.62 -27.34 96.33
CA PHE A 764 -12.28 -28.64 96.45
C PHE A 764 -11.23 -29.73 96.63
N ALA A 765 -10.95 -30.13 97.87
CA ALA A 765 -9.86 -31.07 98.16
C ALA A 765 -10.38 -32.45 98.61
N HIS A 766 -10.33 -33.44 97.72
CA HIS A 766 -10.26 -34.86 98.09
C HIS A 766 -8.79 -35.35 98.12
N LYS A 767 -8.52 -36.48 98.79
CA LYS A 767 -7.16 -37.01 99.04
C LYS A 767 -6.32 -37.23 97.77
N THR A 768 -6.95 -37.55 96.65
CA THR A 768 -6.33 -37.75 95.32
C THR A 768 -5.80 -36.44 94.71
N ASP A 769 -6.43 -35.31 95.04
CA ASP A 769 -6.05 -33.98 94.50
C ASP A 769 -4.77 -33.43 95.14
N LYS A 770 -4.42 -33.92 96.34
CA LYS A 770 -3.25 -33.45 97.10
C LYS A 770 -1.91 -33.89 96.48
N ASN A 771 -1.87 -35.07 95.85
CA ASN A 771 -0.68 -35.54 95.14
C ASN A 771 -0.53 -34.86 93.77
N ARG A 772 -1.64 -34.68 93.04
CA ARG A 772 -1.67 -33.94 91.76
C ARG A 772 -1.23 -32.48 91.96
N ARG A 773 -1.68 -31.84 93.04
CA ARG A 773 -1.29 -30.48 93.45
C ARG A 773 0.21 -30.33 93.66
N LYS A 774 0.85 -31.23 94.42
CA LYS A 774 2.32 -31.22 94.59
C LYS A 774 3.05 -31.40 93.26
N GLY A 775 2.50 -32.23 92.37
CA GLY A 775 2.99 -32.39 91.00
C GLY A 775 2.91 -31.10 90.19
N TYR A 776 1.78 -30.39 90.23
CA TYR A 776 1.62 -29.09 89.57
C TYR A 776 2.61 -28.05 90.10
N GLU A 777 2.74 -27.92 91.42
CA GLU A 777 3.67 -26.98 92.08
C GLU A 777 5.15 -27.27 91.71
N THR A 778 5.52 -28.55 91.62
CA THR A 778 6.88 -28.97 91.23
C THR A 778 7.18 -28.63 89.76
N VAL A 779 6.23 -28.88 88.86
CA VAL A 779 6.36 -28.57 87.42
C VAL A 779 6.38 -27.06 87.18
N ILE A 780 5.54 -26.29 87.87
CA ILE A 780 5.53 -24.82 87.78
C ILE A 780 6.86 -24.24 88.27
N ALA A 781 7.37 -24.71 89.41
CA ALA A 781 8.63 -24.22 89.97
C ALA A 781 9.83 -24.55 89.07
N ALA A 782 9.90 -25.76 88.53
CA ALA A 782 10.97 -26.18 87.62
C ALA A 782 10.92 -25.44 86.28
N LEU A 783 9.73 -25.29 85.66
CA LEU A 783 9.60 -24.59 84.38
C LEU A 783 9.81 -23.08 84.50
N LYS A 784 9.40 -22.45 85.61
CA LYS A 784 9.71 -21.03 85.86
C LYS A 784 11.21 -20.79 86.05
N LYS A 785 11.91 -21.72 86.70
CA LYS A 785 13.37 -21.67 86.84
C LYS A 785 14.07 -21.76 85.48
N GLU A 786 13.66 -22.72 84.64
CA GLU A 786 14.20 -22.84 83.27
C GLU A 786 13.88 -21.64 82.37
N LEU A 787 12.69 -21.03 82.50
CA LEU A 787 12.33 -19.83 81.73
C LEU A 787 13.15 -18.61 82.18
N ALA A 788 13.42 -18.47 83.47
CA ALA A 788 14.24 -17.40 84.04
C ALA A 788 15.73 -17.55 83.68
N GLU A 789 16.23 -18.78 83.53
CA GLU A 789 17.61 -19.05 83.10
C GLU A 789 17.85 -18.72 81.62
N ARG A 790 16.81 -18.74 80.77
CA ARG A 790 16.88 -18.37 79.34
C ARG A 790 16.69 -16.87 79.04
N SER A 791 16.16 -16.07 79.98
CA SER A 791 15.93 -14.63 79.78
C SER A 791 17.06 -13.72 80.29
N GLY A 792 18.17 -14.29 80.79
CA GLY A 792 19.37 -13.55 81.16
C GLY A 792 20.14 -13.00 79.93
N PRO A 793 20.84 -11.86 80.06
CA PRO A 793 21.48 -11.20 78.92
C PRO A 793 22.58 -12.07 78.29
N PRO A 794 22.82 -11.99 76.97
CA PRO A 794 23.86 -12.77 76.33
C PRO A 794 25.23 -12.37 76.89
N SER A 795 25.98 -13.37 77.37
CA SER A 795 27.36 -13.16 77.81
C SER A 795 28.22 -12.68 76.65
N PRO A 796 29.13 -11.70 76.85
CA PRO A 796 30.02 -11.23 75.78
C PRO A 796 31.02 -12.34 75.47
N MET A 797 31.00 -12.85 74.23
CA MET A 797 32.04 -13.76 73.75
C MET A 797 33.39 -13.04 73.72
N ARG A 798 34.37 -13.61 74.43
CA ARG A 798 35.80 -13.35 74.27
C ARG A 798 36.42 -14.53 73.51
N GLY A 799 37.19 -14.24 72.47
CA GLY A 799 38.13 -15.17 71.81
C GLY A 799 37.65 -15.66 70.47
#